data_AF-A0A662Q5V3-F1
#
_entry.id   AF-A0A662Q5V3-F1
#
_cell.length_a   1.000
_cell.length_b   1.000
_cell.length_c   1.000
_cell.angle_alpha   90.00
_cell.angle_beta   90.00
_cell.angle_gamma   90.00
#
_symmetry.space_group_name_H-M   'P 1'
#
loop_
_entity.id
_entity.type
_entity.pdbx_description
1 polymer ?
#
loop_
_entity_poly.entity_id
_entity_poly.type
_entity_poly.pdbx_seq_one_letter_code
_entity_poly.pdbx_strand_id
1 'polypeptide(L)'
;MRVNEIQKFREFKAKLRVFLLPFLLLLSVAGLAADNTEISIEVVPSTVYVNQQVTINVTVTNTDGVADPTGTVELELTDPNLGVVDSCTLDVGTQSDSQSVCTLYYTPSTGEPATHTFTVTYTPDDSTLFNGSSTTGSVDVLKREVVVEVEISSAAAYVNQGVTVTVTVRDATAEGTATAPTGSVTFSTSGIGQFDPSATVDLSPDPNGGAFSTATVTYTPTEAGAPTTIDVITASYGGSDVHAAGEGTDNLVVNRRTVKVDVVCNPGTVYVDQAATITVTVTDTTTEGTPVTPTGTVTFFSSAPGTFSAATATLAEVSPGVAQCQITYTPTDGNDTIHTIKATYGGSTVHLNGEGSFGLTVKKRQTEMDVDSQDSGGVYTLTATVRDVTDAGTKSAPVGTIYWEILSKDANGNPSGTLSADQCVPSPISASESRCSVTFTPDQNVAIHIVQAEYKPSTSPAVHGGSANFVQIEMQADPSFQADIHATTVGLLETCMALNLAAEAVGAIPDFDASDGVAFALAAAAELVCADNDADGLLDSVETFMGISPFEFDSDDDGMGDGDEIIAAGWRYGGGACPNPNESPDSDNDGILDGDEVDIYQTDVCNPDTDGDGVLDGLETATYALPDARNHANPLEADTDGDGLSDLIELDPGELATDINDPTYSPFVNSADSDGDGILDGDESTDGDAEWDYDQIGSTGTTGSGETHLCLADTDGDGLTDGEEEALFGRGEVEVHSSLGTITTPALDDDSDDDGLSDYEEQVVTHTDPLDYDSDDDGIWDVNELVATGGSWPARQFYQVSDPLDPDTDDDGLPDNIEYDGTGLGTGHGLGGSDDMVCPYVNNPDSDNDGLLDGYEDANQDG
;
A
#
# COMPACT_ATOMS: atom_id res chain seq x y z
N MET A 1 31.61 -29.17 -42.39
CA MET A 1 32.14 -29.36 -43.76
C MET A 1 33.66 -29.49 -43.74
N ARG A 2 34.23 -30.66 -43.45
CA ARG A 2 35.68 -30.91 -43.62
C ARG A 2 35.92 -32.39 -43.92
N VAL A 3 35.90 -32.75 -45.20
CA VAL A 3 36.41 -34.06 -45.67
C VAL A 3 37.40 -33.90 -46.83
N ASN A 4 37.62 -32.71 -47.39
CA ASN A 4 38.32 -32.60 -48.68
C ASN A 4 39.74 -32.00 -48.67
N GLU A 5 40.31 -31.59 -47.54
CA GLU A 5 41.66 -30.99 -47.51
C GLU A 5 42.76 -31.88 -46.93
N ILE A 6 42.42 -32.90 -46.13
CA ILE A 6 43.42 -33.82 -45.54
C ILE A 6 43.97 -34.82 -46.58
N GLN A 7 43.30 -35.02 -47.72
CA GLN A 7 43.81 -35.88 -48.80
C GLN A 7 44.90 -35.23 -49.66
N LYS A 8 45.05 -33.89 -49.67
CA LYS A 8 46.06 -33.21 -50.51
C LYS A 8 47.45 -33.10 -49.87
N PHE A 9 47.57 -33.22 -48.55
CA PHE A 9 48.87 -33.11 -47.86
C PHE A 9 49.65 -34.44 -47.81
N ARG A 10 48.96 -35.58 -47.89
CA ARG A 10 49.58 -36.91 -47.94
C ARG A 10 50.25 -37.24 -49.29
N GLU A 11 49.88 -36.58 -50.39
CA GLU A 11 50.51 -36.80 -51.70
C GLU A 11 51.76 -35.93 -51.98
N PHE A 12 52.03 -34.89 -51.17
CA PHE A 12 53.22 -34.04 -51.36
C PHE A 12 54.46 -34.59 -50.63
N LYS A 13 54.29 -35.20 -49.45
CA LYS A 13 55.41 -35.82 -48.69
C LYS A 13 55.95 -37.12 -49.33
N ALA A 14 55.20 -37.77 -50.21
CA ALA A 14 55.63 -38.97 -50.93
C ALA A 14 56.49 -38.67 -52.18
N LYS A 15 56.49 -37.43 -52.70
CA LYS A 15 57.24 -37.07 -53.93
C LYS A 15 58.58 -36.36 -53.71
N LEU A 16 58.96 -36.04 -52.47
CA LEU A 16 60.23 -35.35 -52.16
C LEU A 16 61.37 -36.27 -51.67
N ARG A 17 61.13 -37.59 -51.54
CA ARG A 17 62.16 -38.57 -51.11
C ARG A 17 62.75 -39.42 -52.25
N VAL A 18 62.59 -39.02 -53.52
CA VAL A 18 63.11 -39.77 -54.68
C VAL A 18 64.22 -39.03 -55.45
N PHE A 19 64.71 -37.88 -54.96
CA PHE A 19 65.64 -37.04 -55.73
C PHE A 19 66.94 -36.63 -55.04
N LEU A 20 67.51 -37.45 -54.14
CA LEU A 20 68.86 -37.20 -53.63
C LEU A 20 69.53 -38.44 -53.03
N LEU A 21 69.83 -39.41 -53.89
CA LEU A 21 70.91 -40.41 -53.77
C LEU A 21 71.07 -40.93 -55.21
N PRO A 22 72.20 -40.81 -55.96
CA PRO A 22 73.58 -40.93 -55.49
C PRO A 22 74.66 -40.06 -56.22
N PHE A 23 75.70 -39.62 -55.51
CA PHE A 23 77.07 -39.21 -55.96
C PHE A 23 77.68 -38.40 -54.77
N LEU A 24 78.92 -38.53 -54.30
CA LEU A 24 80.17 -38.94 -54.89
C LEU A 24 81.17 -39.20 -53.75
N LEU A 25 81.89 -40.32 -53.83
CA LEU A 25 83.01 -40.74 -52.98
C LEU A 25 84.27 -39.87 -53.23
N LEU A 26 85.14 -39.76 -52.21
CA LEU A 26 86.60 -39.50 -52.24
C LEU A 26 87.13 -38.05 -52.43
N LEU A 27 87.79 -37.52 -51.38
CA LEU A 27 89.23 -37.13 -51.37
C LEU A 27 89.70 -36.62 -49.97
N SER A 28 90.33 -37.53 -49.22
CA SER A 28 91.58 -37.44 -48.40
C SER A 28 92.33 -36.07 -48.33
N VAL A 29 93.05 -35.58 -47.30
CA VAL A 29 93.67 -36.05 -46.03
C VAL A 29 94.00 -34.80 -45.19
N ALA A 30 93.78 -34.83 -43.86
CA ALA A 30 94.66 -34.26 -42.84
C ALA A 30 94.29 -34.89 -41.50
N GLY A 31 95.28 -35.45 -40.78
CA GLY A 31 95.05 -36.31 -39.63
C GLY A 31 94.32 -35.63 -38.46
N LEU A 32 93.15 -36.14 -38.13
CA LEU A 32 92.65 -36.21 -36.77
C LEU A 32 92.58 -37.71 -36.44
N ALA A 33 92.94 -38.10 -35.22
CA ALA A 33 92.64 -39.45 -34.73
C ALA A 33 91.16 -39.72 -34.97
N ALA A 34 90.82 -40.87 -35.54
CA ALA A 34 89.42 -41.29 -35.54
C ALA A 34 89.04 -41.43 -34.06
N ASP A 35 88.09 -40.62 -33.60
CA ASP A 35 87.53 -40.79 -32.27
C ASP A 35 87.01 -42.22 -32.17
N ASN A 36 87.46 -42.96 -31.16
CA ASN A 36 87.18 -44.40 -31.06
C ASN A 36 85.83 -44.72 -30.43
N THR A 37 84.96 -43.72 -30.28
CA THR A 37 83.62 -43.85 -29.71
C THR A 37 82.59 -43.09 -30.55
N GLU A 38 81.49 -43.76 -30.89
CA GLU A 38 80.34 -43.18 -31.58
C GLU A 38 79.11 -43.18 -30.66
N ILE A 39 78.48 -42.02 -30.48
CA ILE A 39 77.24 -41.87 -29.72
C ILE A 39 76.04 -41.86 -30.68
N SER A 40 75.04 -42.68 -30.37
CA SER A 40 73.75 -42.70 -31.07
C SER A 40 72.61 -42.56 -30.08
N ILE A 41 71.54 -41.90 -30.50
CA ILE A 41 70.37 -41.63 -29.66
C ILE A 41 69.09 -42.06 -30.37
N GLU A 42 68.14 -42.59 -29.59
CA GLU A 42 66.78 -42.88 -30.02
C GLU A 42 65.80 -42.16 -29.08
N VAL A 43 64.97 -41.28 -29.63
CA VAL A 43 63.98 -40.50 -28.88
C VAL A 43 62.63 -41.19 -28.99
N VAL A 44 62.09 -41.64 -27.86
CA VAL A 44 60.83 -42.39 -27.81
C VAL A 44 59.88 -41.82 -26.75
N PRO A 45 58.70 -41.30 -27.15
CA PRO A 45 58.26 -41.01 -28.51
C PRO A 45 58.89 -39.70 -29.06
N SER A 46 58.94 -39.54 -30.39
CA SER A 46 59.50 -38.35 -31.06
C SER A 46 58.59 -37.12 -31.02
N THR A 47 57.34 -37.29 -30.59
CA THR A 47 56.35 -36.23 -30.41
C THR A 47 55.64 -36.45 -29.08
N VAL A 48 55.59 -35.42 -28.23
CA VAL A 48 54.99 -35.47 -26.89
C VAL A 48 54.18 -34.22 -26.61
N TYR A 49 53.31 -34.30 -25.61
CA TYR A 49 52.68 -33.13 -25.02
C TYR A 49 53.56 -32.49 -23.94
N VAL A 50 53.33 -31.22 -23.63
CA VAL A 50 53.92 -30.58 -22.44
C VAL A 50 53.63 -31.42 -21.20
N ASN A 51 54.61 -31.55 -20.29
CA ASN A 51 54.58 -32.40 -19.09
C ASN A 51 54.50 -33.92 -19.35
N GLN A 52 54.67 -34.38 -20.59
CA GLN A 52 54.84 -35.80 -20.89
C GLN A 52 56.33 -36.14 -20.96
N GLN A 53 56.77 -37.06 -20.09
CA GLN A 53 58.15 -37.51 -20.08
C GLN A 53 58.50 -38.28 -21.37
N VAL A 54 59.63 -37.90 -21.98
CA VAL A 54 60.26 -38.54 -23.13
C VAL A 54 61.41 -39.39 -22.64
N THR A 55 61.56 -40.59 -23.20
CA THR A 55 62.72 -41.44 -22.98
C THR A 55 63.72 -41.25 -24.11
N ILE A 56 64.97 -40.99 -23.78
CA ILE A 56 66.07 -40.86 -24.74
C ILE A 56 67.06 -42.00 -24.45
N ASN A 57 67.03 -43.01 -25.31
CA ASN A 57 67.94 -44.15 -25.22
C ASN A 57 69.25 -43.77 -25.90
N VAL A 58 70.34 -43.77 -25.12
CA VAL A 58 71.68 -43.46 -25.59
C VAL A 58 72.47 -44.74 -25.68
N THR A 59 73.11 -44.97 -26.82
CA THR A 59 74.07 -46.06 -27.02
C THR A 59 75.41 -45.46 -27.42
N VAL A 60 76.43 -45.72 -26.60
CA VAL A 60 77.82 -45.36 -26.90
C VAL A 60 78.53 -46.62 -27.37
N THR A 61 79.01 -46.61 -28.61
CA THR A 61 79.71 -47.74 -29.23
C THR A 61 81.20 -47.43 -29.32
N ASN A 62 82.04 -48.32 -28.79
CA ASN A 62 83.47 -48.30 -29.06
C ASN A 62 83.73 -48.91 -30.44
N THR A 63 84.20 -48.11 -31.39
CA THR A 63 84.41 -48.54 -32.78
C THR A 63 85.63 -49.45 -32.96
N ASP A 64 86.51 -49.51 -31.96
CA ASP A 64 87.71 -50.37 -31.97
C ASP A 64 87.39 -51.81 -31.53
N GLY A 65 86.25 -52.04 -30.87
CA GLY A 65 85.76 -53.38 -30.55
C GLY A 65 86.44 -54.09 -29.36
N VAL A 66 87.14 -53.35 -28.49
CA VAL A 66 88.07 -53.93 -27.48
C VAL A 66 87.59 -53.81 -26.03
N ALA A 67 86.67 -52.90 -25.71
CA ALA A 67 86.11 -52.70 -24.36
C ALA A 67 84.83 -51.85 -24.39
N ASP A 68 83.96 -52.04 -23.40
CA ASP A 68 82.71 -51.28 -23.27
C ASP A 68 82.98 -49.87 -22.69
N PRO A 69 82.45 -48.79 -23.29
CA PRO A 69 82.64 -47.42 -22.80
C PRO A 69 82.18 -47.19 -21.35
N THR A 70 82.97 -46.51 -20.54
CA THR A 70 82.61 -46.09 -19.16
C THR A 70 82.68 -44.57 -19.01
N GLY A 71 81.67 -43.97 -18.38
CA GLY A 71 81.61 -42.52 -18.18
C GLY A 71 80.20 -42.02 -17.94
N THR A 72 80.03 -40.70 -18.04
CA THR A 72 78.73 -40.03 -17.88
C THR A 72 78.18 -39.56 -19.21
N VAL A 73 76.85 -39.53 -19.30
CA VAL A 73 76.11 -38.91 -20.39
C VAL A 73 75.25 -37.81 -19.81
N GLU A 74 75.39 -36.60 -20.36
CA GLU A 74 74.62 -35.43 -19.99
C GLU A 74 73.80 -34.93 -21.19
N LEU A 75 72.60 -34.43 -20.91
CA LEU A 75 71.74 -33.77 -21.88
C LEU A 75 71.66 -32.28 -21.57
N GLU A 76 71.95 -31.46 -22.57
CA GLU A 76 71.85 -30.00 -22.49
C GLU A 76 70.84 -29.49 -23.53
N LEU A 77 69.81 -28.78 -23.06
CA LEU A 77 68.85 -28.11 -23.94
C LEU A 77 69.49 -26.88 -24.58
N THR A 78 69.07 -26.54 -25.79
CA THR A 78 69.49 -25.28 -26.42
C THR A 78 69.00 -24.03 -25.67
N ASP A 79 67.89 -24.18 -24.92
CA ASP A 79 67.43 -23.21 -23.92
C ASP A 79 67.02 -23.99 -22.66
N PRO A 80 67.65 -23.72 -21.49
CA PRO A 80 67.37 -24.44 -20.26
C PRO A 80 65.95 -24.26 -19.72
N ASN A 81 65.18 -23.28 -20.20
CA ASN A 81 63.79 -23.05 -19.76
C ASN A 81 62.77 -23.96 -20.44
N LEU A 82 63.19 -24.75 -21.44
CA LEU A 82 62.29 -25.61 -22.23
C LEU A 82 61.83 -26.87 -21.50
N GLY A 83 62.46 -27.24 -20.38
CA GLY A 83 62.03 -28.37 -19.56
C GLY A 83 63.10 -28.88 -18.61
N VAL A 84 62.80 -30.02 -17.97
CA VAL A 84 63.71 -30.67 -17.02
C VAL A 84 64.40 -31.84 -17.70
N VAL A 85 65.71 -31.93 -17.51
CA VAL A 85 66.62 -32.92 -18.10
C VAL A 85 67.32 -33.69 -17.00
N ASP A 86 67.68 -34.94 -17.28
CA ASP A 86 68.44 -35.79 -16.37
C ASP A 86 69.87 -36.03 -16.89
N SER A 87 70.74 -36.59 -16.05
CA SER A 87 72.03 -37.14 -16.43
C SER A 87 72.13 -38.60 -15.99
N CYS A 88 72.93 -39.40 -16.69
CA CYS A 88 73.06 -40.81 -16.35
C CYS A 88 74.50 -41.29 -16.52
N THR A 89 74.89 -42.26 -15.68
CA THR A 89 76.16 -43.00 -15.82
C THR A 89 75.93 -44.19 -16.72
N LEU A 90 76.86 -44.44 -17.65
CA LEU A 90 76.78 -45.58 -18.57
C LEU A 90 76.70 -46.91 -17.82
N ASP A 91 75.72 -47.74 -18.18
CA ASP A 91 75.64 -49.12 -17.72
C ASP A 91 76.45 -50.01 -18.66
N VAL A 92 77.61 -50.47 -18.16
CA VAL A 92 78.43 -51.50 -18.81
C VAL A 92 77.78 -52.85 -18.53
N GLY A 93 77.04 -53.36 -19.50
CA GLY A 93 76.29 -54.61 -19.39
C GLY A 93 77.15 -55.81 -18.96
N THR A 94 76.49 -56.93 -18.66
CA THR A 94 77.19 -58.15 -18.16
C THR A 94 78.01 -58.91 -19.21
N GLN A 95 78.05 -58.45 -20.46
CA GLN A 95 78.80 -59.04 -21.57
C GLN A 95 79.55 -57.94 -22.33
N SER A 96 80.86 -58.12 -22.58
CA SER A 96 81.65 -57.15 -23.33
C SER A 96 81.41 -57.28 -24.83
N ASP A 97 80.57 -56.39 -25.34
CA ASP A 97 80.15 -56.30 -26.74
C ASP A 97 80.49 -54.94 -27.38
N SER A 98 81.32 -54.14 -26.71
CA SER A 98 81.77 -52.81 -27.14
C SER A 98 80.68 -51.75 -27.19
N GLN A 99 79.56 -51.97 -26.49
CA GLN A 99 78.47 -51.00 -26.35
C GLN A 99 78.10 -50.80 -24.89
N SER A 100 77.83 -49.54 -24.53
CA SER A 100 77.25 -49.18 -23.24
C SER A 100 76.00 -48.35 -23.47
N VAL A 101 74.98 -48.58 -22.65
CA VAL A 101 73.68 -47.93 -22.79
C VAL A 101 73.35 -47.08 -21.59
N CYS A 102 72.52 -46.06 -21.83
CA CYS A 102 72.03 -45.15 -20.83
C CYS A 102 70.64 -44.67 -21.21
N THR A 103 69.79 -44.46 -20.22
CA THR A 103 68.45 -43.91 -20.43
C THR A 103 68.39 -42.55 -19.77
N LEU A 104 68.14 -41.52 -20.58
CA LEU A 104 67.89 -40.16 -20.14
C LEU A 104 66.40 -39.86 -20.22
N TYR A 105 65.95 -38.96 -19.34
CA TYR A 105 64.58 -38.46 -19.36
C TYR A 105 64.55 -36.98 -19.65
N TYR A 106 63.62 -36.57 -20.50
CA TYR A 106 63.33 -35.18 -20.77
C TYR A 106 61.83 -34.93 -20.58
N THR A 107 61.47 -33.93 -19.78
CA THR A 107 60.08 -33.51 -19.62
C THR A 107 59.93 -32.05 -20.04
N PRO A 108 59.26 -31.75 -21.17
CA PRO A 108 59.05 -30.38 -21.61
C PRO A 108 58.11 -29.62 -20.67
N SER A 109 58.45 -28.37 -20.36
CA SER A 109 57.65 -27.45 -19.52
C SER A 109 56.82 -26.45 -20.34
N THR A 110 57.10 -26.35 -21.64
CA THR A 110 56.44 -25.45 -22.60
C THR A 110 56.29 -26.16 -23.94
N GLY A 111 55.30 -25.78 -24.74
CA GLY A 111 55.13 -26.20 -26.14
C GLY A 111 55.64 -25.15 -27.13
N GLU A 112 56.30 -24.10 -26.64
CA GLU A 112 56.87 -23.02 -27.44
C GLU A 112 58.39 -22.92 -27.21
N PRO A 113 59.22 -23.08 -28.27
CA PRO A 113 58.84 -23.37 -29.66
C PRO A 113 58.39 -24.84 -29.84
N ALA A 114 57.56 -25.12 -30.85
CA ALA A 114 56.99 -26.47 -31.08
C ALA A 114 58.00 -27.61 -31.34
N THR A 115 59.29 -27.31 -31.51
CA THR A 115 60.37 -28.32 -31.58
C THR A 115 61.49 -27.92 -30.63
N HIS A 116 61.78 -28.78 -29.67
CA HIS A 116 62.87 -28.59 -28.71
C HIS A 116 64.11 -29.35 -29.16
N THR A 117 65.24 -28.67 -29.22
CA THR A 117 66.53 -29.25 -29.60
C THR A 117 67.44 -29.40 -28.39
N PHE A 118 68.21 -30.49 -28.35
CA PHE A 118 69.15 -30.77 -27.27
C PHE A 118 70.43 -31.42 -27.81
N THR A 119 71.50 -31.28 -27.04
CA THR A 119 72.78 -31.93 -27.29
C THR A 119 73.00 -32.98 -26.22
N VAL A 120 73.35 -34.20 -26.63
CA VAL A 120 73.73 -35.28 -25.73
C VAL A 120 75.24 -35.44 -25.81
N THR A 121 75.92 -35.31 -24.67
CA THR A 121 77.38 -35.34 -24.58
C THR A 121 77.81 -36.51 -23.71
N TYR A 122 78.67 -37.37 -24.25
CA TYR A 122 79.37 -38.42 -23.53
C TYR A 122 80.75 -37.93 -23.06
N THR A 123 80.99 -38.05 -21.77
CA THR A 123 82.29 -37.78 -21.13
C THR A 123 82.86 -39.07 -20.54
N PRO A 124 83.99 -39.58 -21.05
CA PRO A 124 84.58 -40.82 -20.56
C PRO A 124 85.24 -40.64 -19.19
N ASP A 125 85.18 -41.68 -18.34
CA ASP A 125 85.92 -41.71 -17.07
C ASP A 125 87.43 -41.75 -17.27
N ASP A 126 87.87 -42.39 -18.37
CA ASP A 126 89.27 -42.47 -18.78
C ASP A 126 89.44 -42.03 -20.24
N SER A 127 89.84 -40.77 -20.41
CA SER A 127 90.10 -40.14 -21.70
C SER A 127 91.32 -40.70 -22.45
N THR A 128 92.06 -41.65 -21.87
CA THR A 128 93.12 -42.39 -22.56
C THR A 128 92.62 -43.65 -23.27
N LEU A 129 91.43 -44.14 -22.89
CA LEU A 129 90.79 -45.34 -23.44
C LEU A 129 89.65 -45.01 -24.42
N PHE A 130 88.92 -43.93 -24.16
CA PHE A 130 87.76 -43.51 -24.95
C PHE A 130 87.81 -42.01 -25.27
N ASN A 131 87.31 -41.61 -26.44
CA ASN A 131 87.11 -40.20 -26.80
C ASN A 131 85.77 -39.66 -26.26
N GLY A 132 85.71 -38.37 -25.96
CA GLY A 132 84.42 -37.69 -25.74
C GLY A 132 83.68 -37.54 -27.07
N SER A 133 82.36 -37.73 -27.07
CA SER A 133 81.54 -37.59 -28.29
C SER A 133 80.23 -36.90 -27.97
N SER A 134 79.63 -36.24 -28.96
CA SER A 134 78.32 -35.60 -28.81
C SER A 134 77.48 -35.77 -30.07
N THR A 135 76.16 -35.75 -29.88
CA THR A 135 75.18 -35.75 -30.97
C THR A 135 73.99 -34.88 -30.60
N THR A 136 73.25 -34.42 -31.59
CA THR A 136 72.07 -33.58 -31.38
C THR A 136 70.80 -34.37 -31.63
N GLY A 137 69.79 -34.09 -30.81
CA GLY A 137 68.44 -34.64 -30.93
C GLY A 137 67.40 -33.53 -30.94
N SER A 138 66.20 -33.89 -31.34
CA SER A 138 65.04 -33.02 -31.25
C SER A 138 63.80 -33.80 -30.87
N VAL A 139 62.87 -33.13 -30.20
CA VAL A 139 61.54 -33.64 -29.93
C VAL A 139 60.52 -32.58 -30.31
N ASP A 140 59.47 -33.00 -31.02
CA ASP A 140 58.34 -32.11 -31.31
C ASP A 140 57.41 -32.08 -30.09
N VAL A 141 57.12 -30.88 -29.59
CA VAL A 141 56.31 -30.69 -28.38
C VAL A 141 54.99 -30.02 -28.75
N LEU A 142 53.90 -30.70 -28.42
CA LEU A 142 52.54 -30.22 -28.60
C LEU A 142 52.04 -29.58 -27.30
N LYS A 143 51.34 -28.46 -27.43
CA LYS A 143 50.56 -27.90 -26.32
C LYS A 143 49.43 -28.85 -25.93
N ARG A 144 49.05 -28.83 -24.66
CA ARG A 144 47.98 -29.65 -24.08
C ARG A 144 46.63 -29.12 -24.53
N GLU A 145 45.80 -29.98 -25.11
CA GLU A 145 44.43 -29.66 -25.52
C GLU A 145 43.54 -29.35 -24.31
N VAL A 146 42.56 -28.47 -24.52
CA VAL A 146 41.60 -28.06 -23.48
C VAL A 146 40.16 -28.28 -23.92
N VAL A 147 39.27 -28.45 -22.94
CA VAL A 147 37.82 -28.35 -23.11
C VAL A 147 37.36 -27.09 -22.38
N VAL A 148 36.59 -26.24 -23.06
CA VAL A 148 36.02 -25.01 -22.51
C VAL A 148 34.52 -25.24 -22.33
N GLU A 149 34.08 -25.25 -21.08
CA GLU A 149 32.67 -25.42 -20.69
C GLU A 149 32.13 -24.06 -20.24
N VAL A 150 30.98 -23.65 -20.78
CA VAL A 150 30.29 -22.41 -20.41
C VAL A 150 28.99 -22.81 -19.73
N GLU A 151 28.74 -22.25 -18.54
CA GLU A 151 27.53 -22.46 -17.76
C GLU A 151 26.91 -21.11 -17.40
N ILE A 152 25.65 -20.93 -17.76
CA ILE A 152 24.88 -19.74 -17.42
C ILE A 152 23.97 -20.07 -16.25
N SER A 153 24.03 -19.24 -15.20
CA SER A 153 23.24 -19.39 -13.95
C SER A 153 21.72 -19.49 -14.16
N SER A 154 21.21 -18.98 -15.28
CA SER A 154 19.81 -19.12 -15.71
C SER A 154 19.72 -19.31 -17.22
N ALA A 155 18.87 -20.23 -17.66
CA ALA A 155 18.63 -20.47 -19.08
C ALA A 155 17.83 -19.34 -19.76
N ALA A 156 17.17 -18.47 -18.98
CA ALA A 156 16.43 -17.32 -19.49
C ALA A 156 16.65 -16.07 -18.63
N ALA A 157 16.62 -14.91 -19.27
CA ALA A 157 16.68 -13.61 -18.63
C ALA A 157 15.76 -12.60 -19.34
N TYR A 158 15.36 -11.56 -18.63
CA TYR A 158 14.75 -10.38 -19.22
C TYR A 158 15.82 -9.36 -19.60
N VAL A 159 15.54 -8.51 -20.58
CA VAL A 159 16.38 -7.34 -20.86
C VAL A 159 16.63 -6.57 -19.56
N ASN A 160 17.87 -6.20 -19.26
CA ASN A 160 18.32 -5.54 -18.03
C ASN A 160 18.32 -6.42 -16.76
N GLN A 161 18.26 -7.75 -16.91
CA GLN A 161 18.52 -8.71 -15.85
C GLN A 161 19.91 -9.35 -16.05
N GLY A 162 20.82 -9.16 -15.10
CA GLY A 162 22.15 -9.78 -15.14
C GLY A 162 22.08 -11.28 -14.86
N VAL A 163 22.80 -12.07 -15.67
CA VAL A 163 23.06 -13.50 -15.41
C VAL A 163 24.54 -13.75 -15.24
N THR A 164 24.90 -14.58 -14.27
CA THR A 164 26.29 -15.03 -14.08
C THR A 164 26.62 -16.07 -15.14
N VAL A 165 27.73 -15.86 -15.85
CA VAL A 165 28.34 -16.78 -16.80
C VAL A 165 29.64 -17.28 -16.18
N THR A 166 29.71 -18.60 -15.96
CA THR A 166 30.89 -19.28 -15.45
C THR A 166 31.53 -20.06 -16.59
N VAL A 167 32.82 -19.84 -16.83
CA VAL A 167 33.61 -20.67 -17.74
C VAL A 167 34.54 -21.56 -16.96
N THR A 168 34.60 -22.83 -17.34
CA THR A 168 35.59 -23.80 -16.85
C THR A 168 36.47 -24.24 -18.01
N VAL A 169 37.78 -23.99 -17.92
CA VAL A 169 38.76 -24.47 -18.89
C VAL A 169 39.50 -25.65 -18.26
N ARG A 170 39.30 -26.84 -18.81
CA ARG A 170 39.87 -28.09 -18.31
C ARG A 170 40.94 -28.61 -19.25
N ASP A 171 42.06 -29.04 -18.68
CA ASP A 171 43.07 -29.82 -19.41
C ASP A 171 42.47 -31.18 -19.79
N ALA A 172 42.36 -31.43 -21.10
CA ALA A 172 41.72 -32.62 -21.65
C ALA A 172 42.74 -33.63 -22.21
N THR A 173 44.03 -33.37 -22.05
CA THR A 173 45.10 -34.23 -22.59
C THR A 173 45.36 -35.37 -21.61
N ALA A 174 45.24 -36.61 -22.08
CA ALA A 174 45.44 -37.80 -21.24
C ALA A 174 46.92 -38.10 -20.98
N GLU A 175 47.79 -37.77 -21.93
CA GLU A 175 49.23 -37.99 -21.86
C GLU A 175 49.93 -36.94 -20.98
N GLY A 176 50.92 -37.38 -20.18
CA GLY A 176 51.67 -36.50 -19.28
C GLY A 176 50.89 -36.06 -18.03
N THR A 177 51.50 -35.18 -17.23
CA THR A 177 50.86 -34.66 -16.02
C THR A 177 49.97 -33.46 -16.36
N ALA A 178 48.68 -33.57 -16.07
CA ALA A 178 47.71 -32.51 -16.29
C ALA A 178 47.97 -31.32 -15.36
N THR A 179 47.79 -30.11 -15.89
CA THR A 179 48.01 -28.86 -15.13
C THR A 179 46.89 -27.86 -15.42
N ALA A 180 46.56 -27.02 -14.43
CA ALA A 180 45.53 -26.00 -14.58
C ALA A 180 45.90 -24.99 -15.69
N PRO A 181 45.01 -24.71 -16.67
CA PRO A 181 45.24 -23.70 -17.69
C PRO A 181 45.42 -22.30 -17.12
N THR A 182 46.40 -21.55 -17.61
CA THR A 182 46.70 -20.16 -17.17
C THR A 182 46.40 -19.15 -18.28
N GLY A 183 46.30 -17.87 -17.92
CA GLY A 183 45.98 -16.78 -18.85
C GLY A 183 44.56 -16.27 -18.64
N SER A 184 43.91 -15.85 -19.72
CA SER A 184 42.58 -15.24 -19.67
C SER A 184 41.62 -15.83 -20.68
N VAL A 185 40.33 -15.63 -20.44
CA VAL A 185 39.24 -15.96 -21.36
C VAL A 185 38.59 -14.66 -21.81
N THR A 186 38.22 -14.60 -23.09
CA THR A 186 37.47 -13.48 -23.66
C THR A 186 36.06 -13.93 -24.02
N PHE A 187 35.07 -13.26 -23.46
CA PHE A 187 33.65 -13.48 -23.70
C PHE A 187 33.16 -12.62 -24.87
N SER A 188 32.27 -13.19 -25.66
CA SER A 188 31.52 -12.48 -26.70
C SER A 188 30.09 -13.00 -26.74
N THR A 189 29.18 -12.21 -27.33
CA THR A 189 27.76 -12.56 -27.47
C THR A 189 27.29 -12.30 -28.89
N SER A 190 26.33 -13.08 -29.38
CA SER A 190 25.58 -12.78 -30.60
C SER A 190 24.50 -11.70 -30.40
N GLY A 191 24.14 -11.41 -29.15
CA GLY A 191 23.13 -10.43 -28.78
C GLY A 191 23.68 -9.03 -28.51
N ILE A 192 22.86 -8.19 -27.91
CA ILE A 192 23.24 -6.82 -27.50
C ILE A 192 23.16 -6.77 -25.97
N GLY A 193 24.32 -6.64 -25.33
CA GLY A 193 24.44 -6.59 -23.88
C GLY A 193 25.84 -6.24 -23.43
N GLN A 194 26.05 -6.25 -22.12
CA GLN A 194 27.33 -5.90 -21.50
C GLN A 194 27.84 -7.01 -20.59
N PHE A 195 29.17 -7.13 -20.53
CA PHE A 195 29.89 -8.03 -19.64
C PHE A 195 30.57 -7.21 -18.54
N ASP A 196 30.30 -7.53 -17.27
CA ASP A 196 30.83 -6.86 -16.08
C ASP A 196 31.61 -7.87 -15.21
N PRO A 197 32.85 -7.56 -14.75
CA PRO A 197 33.58 -6.28 -14.87
C PRO A 197 34.16 -5.97 -16.26
N SER A 198 34.42 -6.99 -17.07
CA SER A 198 34.95 -6.83 -18.43
C SER A 198 34.70 -8.08 -19.27
N ALA A 199 34.71 -7.92 -20.59
CA ALA A 199 34.61 -9.05 -21.54
C ALA A 199 35.85 -9.95 -21.53
N THR A 200 36.99 -9.52 -20.99
CA THR A 200 38.17 -10.37 -20.80
C THR A 200 38.43 -10.52 -19.31
N VAL A 201 38.56 -11.76 -18.83
CA VAL A 201 38.74 -12.09 -17.41
C VAL A 201 39.86 -13.12 -17.26
N ASP A 202 40.72 -12.91 -16.27
CA ASP A 202 41.81 -13.85 -15.96
C ASP A 202 41.27 -15.13 -15.34
N LEU A 203 41.86 -16.26 -15.71
CA LEU A 203 41.53 -17.57 -15.17
C LEU A 203 42.07 -17.72 -13.74
N SER A 204 41.23 -18.20 -12.84
CA SER A 204 41.62 -18.61 -11.50
C SER A 204 41.77 -20.14 -11.46
N PRO A 205 42.95 -20.68 -11.13
CA PRO A 205 43.15 -22.12 -11.05
C PRO A 205 42.38 -22.72 -9.87
N ASP A 206 41.99 -24.00 -9.99
CA ASP A 206 41.33 -24.73 -8.89
C ASP A 206 42.18 -24.67 -7.61
N PRO A 207 41.65 -24.11 -6.50
CA PRO A 207 42.39 -24.00 -5.25
C PRO A 207 42.81 -25.36 -4.66
N ASN A 208 42.19 -26.46 -5.09
CA ASN A 208 42.53 -27.81 -4.66
C ASN A 208 43.58 -28.49 -5.56
N GLY A 209 44.14 -27.77 -6.53
CA GLY A 209 45.16 -28.27 -7.45
C GLY A 209 44.63 -29.15 -8.59
N GLY A 210 43.33 -29.05 -8.92
CA GLY A 210 42.75 -29.70 -10.08
C GLY A 210 43.30 -29.15 -11.42
N ALA A 211 43.22 -29.97 -12.47
CA ALA A 211 43.69 -29.62 -13.81
C ALA A 211 42.68 -28.77 -14.60
N PHE A 212 42.07 -27.79 -13.94
CA PHE A 212 41.13 -26.85 -14.54
C PHE A 212 41.23 -25.48 -13.87
N SER A 213 40.79 -24.46 -14.59
CA SER A 213 40.69 -23.09 -14.10
C SER A 213 39.34 -22.50 -14.47
N THR A 214 38.83 -21.60 -13.64
CA THR A 214 37.52 -20.98 -13.81
C THR A 214 37.62 -19.47 -13.93
N ALA A 215 36.69 -18.85 -14.66
CA ALA A 215 36.44 -17.42 -14.63
C ALA A 215 34.94 -17.14 -14.64
N THR A 216 34.53 -16.03 -14.03
CA THR A 216 33.12 -15.64 -13.91
C THR A 216 32.93 -14.20 -14.36
N VAL A 217 31.86 -13.96 -15.11
CA VAL A 217 31.44 -12.62 -15.55
C VAL A 217 29.92 -12.51 -15.43
N THR A 218 29.40 -11.31 -15.24
CA THR A 218 27.95 -11.06 -15.35
C THR A 218 27.64 -10.56 -16.76
N TYR A 219 26.76 -11.26 -17.48
CA TYR A 219 26.21 -10.79 -18.74
C TYR A 219 24.83 -10.17 -18.51
N THR A 220 24.64 -8.92 -18.93
CA THR A 220 23.34 -8.23 -18.86
C THR A 220 22.89 -7.87 -20.28
N PRO A 221 21.85 -8.53 -20.84
CA PRO A 221 21.29 -8.15 -22.13
C PRO A 221 20.63 -6.77 -22.02
N THR A 222 20.86 -5.88 -22.98
CA THR A 222 20.28 -4.52 -22.99
C THR A 222 19.15 -4.37 -24.00
N GLU A 223 19.02 -5.29 -24.96
CA GLU A 223 17.96 -5.31 -25.97
C GLU A 223 17.63 -6.74 -26.42
N ALA A 224 16.40 -6.94 -26.90
CA ALA A 224 15.96 -8.16 -27.57
C ALA A 224 15.29 -7.83 -28.92
N GLY A 225 15.81 -8.39 -30.02
CA GLY A 225 15.34 -8.10 -31.38
C GLY A 225 13.90 -8.58 -31.69
N ALA A 226 13.36 -9.48 -30.87
CA ALA A 226 12.01 -10.03 -30.95
C ALA A 226 11.45 -10.18 -29.52
N PRO A 227 10.14 -10.51 -29.31
CA PRO A 227 9.59 -10.77 -27.98
C PRO A 227 10.42 -11.74 -27.14
N THR A 228 10.99 -12.75 -27.80
CA THR A 228 11.99 -13.67 -27.25
C THR A 228 13.11 -13.87 -28.29
N THR A 229 14.36 -13.71 -27.88
CA THR A 229 15.57 -13.96 -28.69
C THR A 229 16.51 -14.93 -27.99
N ILE A 230 17.51 -15.45 -28.72
CA ILE A 230 18.56 -16.30 -28.15
C ILE A 230 19.89 -15.59 -28.36
N ASP A 231 20.59 -15.34 -27.26
CA ASP A 231 21.94 -14.79 -27.24
C ASP A 231 22.92 -15.94 -27.02
N VAL A 232 23.81 -16.17 -27.98
CA VAL A 232 24.85 -17.20 -27.90
C VAL A 232 26.06 -16.58 -27.22
N ILE A 233 26.35 -17.00 -25.98
CA ILE A 233 27.51 -16.55 -25.22
C ILE A 233 28.67 -17.47 -25.55
N THR A 234 29.75 -16.89 -26.07
CA THR A 234 30.98 -17.60 -26.46
C THR A 234 32.11 -17.20 -25.55
N ALA A 235 32.82 -18.19 -24.99
CA ALA A 235 34.02 -17.99 -24.20
C ALA A 235 35.22 -18.54 -24.97
N SER A 236 36.16 -17.67 -25.33
CA SER A 236 37.36 -18.02 -26.10
C SER A 236 38.60 -17.95 -25.22
N TYR A 237 39.27 -19.09 -25.05
CA TYR A 237 40.56 -19.21 -24.39
C TYR A 237 41.68 -19.10 -25.44
N GLY A 238 42.54 -18.07 -25.31
CA GLY A 238 43.60 -17.78 -26.27
C GLY A 238 44.78 -18.77 -26.27
N GLY A 239 44.81 -19.72 -25.33
CA GLY A 239 45.95 -20.61 -25.12
C GLY A 239 47.02 -20.00 -24.22
N SER A 240 48.02 -20.81 -23.89
CA SER A 240 49.23 -20.41 -23.17
C SER A 240 50.45 -21.07 -23.81
N ASP A 241 51.60 -20.98 -23.16
CA ASP A 241 52.79 -21.74 -23.56
C ASP A 241 52.61 -23.25 -23.30
N VAL A 242 51.69 -23.64 -22.41
CA VAL A 242 51.42 -25.04 -22.03
C VAL A 242 50.18 -25.59 -22.75
N HIS A 243 49.11 -24.80 -22.86
CA HIS A 243 47.80 -25.24 -23.34
C HIS A 243 47.43 -24.62 -24.69
N ALA A 244 46.78 -25.39 -25.55
CA ALA A 244 46.25 -24.91 -26.82
C ALA A 244 45.05 -23.98 -26.60
N ALA A 245 44.73 -23.18 -27.62
CA ALA A 245 43.52 -22.36 -27.61
C ALA A 245 42.25 -23.24 -27.72
N GLY A 246 41.14 -22.78 -27.14
CA GLY A 246 39.85 -23.48 -27.18
C GLY A 246 38.68 -22.53 -27.03
N GLU A 247 37.48 -22.98 -27.40
CA GLU A 247 36.25 -22.18 -27.30
C GLU A 247 35.08 -23.04 -26.82
N GLY A 248 34.19 -22.43 -26.05
CA GLY A 248 32.93 -23.02 -25.57
C GLY A 248 31.78 -22.03 -25.74
N THR A 249 30.56 -22.54 -25.85
CA THR A 249 29.36 -21.70 -26.04
C THR A 249 28.18 -22.22 -25.23
N ASP A 250 27.33 -21.30 -24.78
CA ASP A 250 26.01 -21.63 -24.22
C ASP A 250 24.96 -20.60 -24.68
N ASN A 251 23.68 -20.98 -24.61
CA ASN A 251 22.57 -20.18 -25.11
C ASN A 251 21.78 -19.54 -23.96
N LEU A 252 21.61 -18.23 -24.00
CA LEU A 252 20.69 -17.50 -23.12
C LEU A 252 19.42 -17.12 -23.88
N VAL A 253 18.26 -17.49 -23.36
CA VAL A 253 16.98 -16.97 -23.86
C VAL A 253 16.74 -15.58 -23.27
N VAL A 254 16.62 -14.56 -24.11
CA VAL A 254 16.37 -13.17 -23.69
C VAL A 254 14.94 -12.77 -24.03
N ASN A 255 14.17 -12.37 -23.02
CA ASN A 255 12.79 -11.91 -23.18
C ASN A 255 12.71 -10.39 -23.05
N ARG A 256 11.81 -9.78 -23.83
CA ARG A 256 11.39 -8.40 -23.59
C ARG A 256 10.57 -8.29 -22.31
N ARG A 257 10.66 -7.12 -21.67
CA ARG A 257 9.95 -6.78 -20.44
C ARG A 257 8.47 -6.49 -20.73
N THR A 258 7.58 -6.93 -19.85
CA THR A 258 6.13 -6.71 -19.93
C THR A 258 5.76 -5.30 -19.46
N VAL A 259 4.68 -4.74 -20.01
CA VAL A 259 4.18 -3.43 -19.61
C VAL A 259 2.68 -3.45 -19.29
N LYS A 260 2.25 -2.51 -18.46
CA LYS A 260 0.85 -2.12 -18.26
C LYS A 260 0.62 -0.73 -18.87
N VAL A 261 -0.49 -0.55 -19.58
CA VAL A 261 -0.88 0.72 -20.19
C VAL A 261 -2.17 1.20 -19.54
N ASP A 262 -2.08 2.28 -18.78
CA ASP A 262 -3.22 2.93 -18.14
C ASP A 262 -3.61 4.19 -18.91
N VAL A 263 -4.91 4.38 -19.15
CA VAL A 263 -5.47 5.52 -19.87
C VAL A 263 -6.45 6.24 -18.97
N VAL A 264 -6.23 7.53 -18.77
CA VAL A 264 -7.10 8.38 -17.95
C VAL A 264 -7.50 9.61 -18.77
N CYS A 265 -8.80 9.90 -18.81
CA CYS A 265 -9.33 11.13 -19.37
C CYS A 265 -9.72 12.08 -18.24
N ASN A 266 -9.27 13.32 -18.31
CA ASN A 266 -9.67 14.38 -17.38
C ASN A 266 -10.17 15.61 -18.16
N PRO A 267 -11.44 16.04 -17.96
CA PRO A 267 -12.47 15.36 -17.16
C PRO A 267 -12.95 14.05 -17.81
N GLY A 268 -13.47 13.12 -16.99
CA GLY A 268 -13.99 11.81 -17.44
C GLY A 268 -15.38 11.87 -18.10
N THR A 269 -16.05 13.02 -17.99
CA THR A 269 -17.29 13.37 -18.69
C THR A 269 -17.10 14.73 -19.35
N VAL A 270 -17.47 14.85 -20.62
CA VAL A 270 -17.38 16.08 -21.41
C VAL A 270 -18.65 16.32 -22.22
N TYR A 271 -18.90 17.57 -22.57
CA TYR A 271 -19.86 17.93 -23.61
C TYR A 271 -19.23 17.86 -25.00
N VAL A 272 -20.04 17.72 -26.06
CA VAL A 272 -19.57 17.90 -27.45
C VAL A 272 -18.81 19.23 -27.57
N ASP A 273 -17.69 19.27 -28.28
CA ASP A 273 -16.78 20.44 -28.40
C ASP A 273 -16.05 20.89 -27.12
N GLN A 274 -16.08 20.09 -26.04
CA GLN A 274 -15.19 20.23 -24.88
C GLN A 274 -14.03 19.23 -24.97
N ALA A 275 -12.79 19.73 -24.89
CA ALA A 275 -11.61 18.87 -24.92
C ALA A 275 -11.40 18.14 -23.57
N ALA A 276 -11.16 16.83 -23.62
CA ALA A 276 -10.63 16.06 -22.50
C ALA A 276 -9.11 15.85 -22.67
N THR A 277 -8.34 16.05 -21.62
CA THR A 277 -6.92 15.68 -21.59
C THR A 277 -6.80 14.18 -21.35
N ILE A 278 -6.18 13.47 -22.30
CA ILE A 278 -5.86 12.05 -22.19
C ILE A 278 -4.43 11.94 -21.68
N THR A 279 -4.30 11.30 -20.53
CA THR A 279 -3.01 10.94 -19.94
C THR A 279 -2.83 9.43 -20.07
N VAL A 280 -1.74 9.01 -20.73
CA VAL A 280 -1.38 7.60 -20.85
C VAL A 280 -0.12 7.34 -20.06
N THR A 281 -0.18 6.40 -19.14
CA THR A 281 0.96 5.93 -18.34
C THR A 281 1.31 4.52 -18.79
N VAL A 282 2.59 4.29 -19.12
CA VAL A 282 3.13 2.98 -19.47
C VAL A 282 4.14 2.60 -18.41
N THR A 283 3.87 1.49 -17.73
CA THR A 283 4.66 0.99 -16.60
C THR A 283 5.29 -0.34 -16.95
N ASP A 284 6.61 -0.47 -16.76
CA ASP A 284 7.33 -1.74 -16.75
C ASP A 284 6.88 -2.57 -15.54
N THR A 285 6.38 -3.77 -15.82
CA THR A 285 5.81 -4.68 -14.81
C THR A 285 6.69 -5.90 -14.55
N THR A 286 7.82 -6.03 -15.26
CA THR A 286 8.73 -7.15 -15.07
C THR A 286 9.54 -6.96 -13.79
N THR A 287 9.43 -7.92 -12.89
CA THR A 287 10.06 -7.91 -11.56
C THR A 287 11.53 -8.28 -11.57
N GLU A 288 11.98 -9.02 -12.59
CA GLU A 288 13.33 -9.53 -12.72
C GLU A 288 14.28 -8.48 -13.29
N GLY A 289 15.39 -8.24 -12.59
CA GLY A 289 16.36 -7.20 -12.96
C GLY A 289 15.88 -5.78 -12.63
N THR A 290 16.63 -4.78 -13.08
CA THR A 290 16.31 -3.39 -12.75
C THR A 290 15.23 -2.87 -13.71
N PRO A 291 14.17 -2.19 -13.20
CA PRO A 291 13.12 -1.61 -14.03
C PRO A 291 13.69 -0.71 -15.12
N VAL A 292 13.16 -0.82 -16.34
CA VAL A 292 13.59 0.01 -17.47
C VAL A 292 12.42 0.88 -17.89
N THR A 293 12.65 2.19 -17.95
CA THR A 293 11.63 3.14 -18.39
C THR A 293 11.21 2.86 -19.85
N PRO A 294 9.91 2.63 -20.14
CA PRO A 294 9.43 2.42 -21.50
C PRO A 294 9.68 3.63 -22.39
N THR A 295 10.16 3.38 -23.62
CA THR A 295 10.43 4.42 -24.63
C THR A 295 9.62 4.20 -25.89
N GLY A 296 9.47 5.23 -26.73
CA GLY A 296 8.75 5.16 -28.00
C GLY A 296 7.48 5.99 -28.00
N THR A 297 6.50 5.58 -28.81
CA THR A 297 5.25 6.31 -28.99
C THR A 297 4.01 5.48 -28.69
N VAL A 298 2.97 6.17 -28.27
CA VAL A 298 1.62 5.65 -28.10
C VAL A 298 0.76 6.14 -29.26
N THR A 299 -0.08 5.26 -29.79
CA THR A 299 -1.06 5.56 -30.84
C THR A 299 -2.48 5.56 -30.28
N PHE A 300 -3.34 6.44 -30.77
CA PHE A 300 -4.66 6.69 -30.20
C PHE A 300 -5.78 6.37 -31.19
N PHE A 301 -6.88 5.86 -30.65
CA PHE A 301 -8.10 5.54 -31.38
C PHE A 301 -9.32 5.90 -30.53
N SER A 302 -10.40 6.35 -31.17
CA SER A 302 -11.72 6.54 -30.55
C SER A 302 -12.76 5.70 -31.30
N SER A 303 -13.72 5.12 -30.57
CA SER A 303 -14.85 4.39 -31.17
C SER A 303 -15.86 5.28 -31.88
N ALA A 304 -15.84 6.59 -31.62
CA ALA A 304 -16.86 7.55 -32.08
C ALA A 304 -16.23 8.86 -32.61
N PRO A 305 -17.01 9.69 -33.36
CA PRO A 305 -16.51 10.89 -34.01
C PRO A 305 -15.87 11.90 -33.02
N GLY A 306 -14.64 12.31 -33.32
CA GLY A 306 -13.93 13.35 -32.58
C GLY A 306 -12.53 13.57 -33.13
N THR A 307 -11.82 14.54 -32.57
CA THR A 307 -10.50 14.94 -33.04
C THR A 307 -9.47 14.83 -31.91
N PHE A 308 -8.38 14.11 -32.16
CA PHE A 308 -7.21 14.10 -31.29
C PHE A 308 -6.28 15.27 -31.66
N SER A 309 -5.61 15.88 -30.66
CA SER A 309 -4.58 16.90 -30.94
C SER A 309 -3.38 16.36 -31.73
N ALA A 310 -3.11 15.06 -31.60
CA ALA A 310 -2.11 14.32 -32.38
C ALA A 310 -2.53 12.84 -32.50
N ALA A 311 -2.21 12.19 -33.63
CA ALA A 311 -2.47 10.76 -33.82
C ALA A 311 -1.55 9.86 -32.96
N THR A 312 -0.40 10.39 -32.54
CA THR A 312 0.60 9.69 -31.73
C THR A 312 1.26 10.66 -30.74
N ALA A 313 1.71 10.15 -29.60
CA ALA A 313 2.48 10.91 -28.63
C ALA A 313 3.72 10.15 -28.16
N THR A 314 4.81 10.87 -27.94
CA THR A 314 6.08 10.30 -27.45
C THR A 314 6.05 10.20 -25.92
N LEU A 315 6.48 9.05 -25.40
CA LEU A 315 6.61 8.82 -23.97
C LEU A 315 7.79 9.62 -23.38
N ALA A 316 7.54 10.27 -22.26
CA ALA A 316 8.55 10.93 -21.43
C ALA A 316 8.65 10.21 -20.08
N GLU A 317 9.86 10.06 -19.57
CA GLU A 317 10.10 9.44 -18.27
C GLU A 317 9.49 10.26 -17.14
N VAL A 318 8.81 9.58 -16.22
CA VAL A 318 8.28 10.16 -14.97
C VAL A 318 9.11 9.66 -13.79
N SER A 319 9.43 8.36 -13.77
CA SER A 319 10.28 7.71 -12.79
C SER A 319 10.86 6.42 -13.39
N PRO A 320 11.89 5.80 -12.76
CA PRO A 320 12.45 4.55 -13.28
C PRO A 320 11.38 3.48 -13.50
N GLY A 321 11.24 3.00 -14.74
CA GLY A 321 10.22 2.00 -15.11
C GLY A 321 8.86 2.58 -15.48
N VAL A 322 8.65 3.90 -15.43
CA VAL A 322 7.37 4.55 -15.72
C VAL A 322 7.54 5.73 -16.67
N ALA A 323 6.82 5.70 -17.79
CA ALA A 323 6.79 6.79 -18.76
C ALA A 323 5.35 7.23 -19.07
N GLN A 324 5.18 8.49 -19.42
CA GLN A 324 3.87 9.10 -19.64
C GLN A 324 3.86 9.99 -20.88
N CYS A 325 2.69 10.11 -21.51
CA CYS A 325 2.44 11.12 -22.53
C CYS A 325 1.02 11.68 -22.41
N GLN A 326 0.82 12.91 -22.90
CA GLN A 326 -0.47 13.59 -22.88
C GLN A 326 -0.87 14.11 -24.24
N ILE A 327 -2.14 13.94 -24.59
CA ILE A 327 -2.80 14.58 -25.74
C ILE A 327 -4.19 15.04 -25.32
N THR A 328 -4.93 15.73 -26.21
CA THR A 328 -6.34 16.03 -25.98
C THR A 328 -7.22 15.33 -27.02
N TYR A 329 -8.45 15.02 -26.63
CA TYR A 329 -9.51 14.55 -27.52
C TYR A 329 -10.74 15.42 -27.34
N THR A 330 -11.28 15.91 -28.46
CA THR A 330 -12.52 16.69 -28.49
C THR A 330 -13.58 15.92 -29.28
N PRO A 331 -14.67 15.45 -28.63
CA PRO A 331 -15.77 14.81 -29.32
C PRO A 331 -16.54 15.82 -30.17
N THR A 332 -16.99 15.41 -31.35
CA THR A 332 -17.71 16.28 -32.31
C THR A 332 -19.17 15.89 -32.49
N ASP A 333 -19.62 14.82 -31.83
CA ASP A 333 -20.96 14.26 -31.92
C ASP A 333 -21.31 13.58 -30.58
N GLY A 334 -22.57 13.70 -30.15
CA GLY A 334 -23.08 13.12 -28.90
C GLY A 334 -24.17 12.07 -29.09
N ASN A 335 -24.23 11.40 -30.25
CA ASN A 335 -25.13 10.26 -30.45
C ASN A 335 -24.70 9.05 -29.61
N ASP A 336 -23.40 8.77 -29.55
CA ASP A 336 -22.82 7.76 -28.68
C ASP A 336 -22.47 8.40 -27.33
N THR A 337 -23.16 8.00 -26.26
CA THR A 337 -22.93 8.58 -24.93
C THR A 337 -21.59 8.17 -24.31
N ILE A 338 -20.91 7.17 -24.88
CA ILE A 338 -19.60 6.68 -24.43
C ILE A 338 -18.65 6.52 -25.61
N HIS A 339 -17.58 7.32 -25.64
CA HIS A 339 -16.48 7.23 -26.59
C HIS A 339 -15.36 6.40 -25.97
N THR A 340 -15.09 5.20 -26.50
CA THR A 340 -13.97 4.36 -26.03
C THR A 340 -12.67 4.89 -26.60
N ILE A 341 -11.85 5.50 -25.74
CA ILE A 341 -10.51 5.99 -26.08
C ILE A 341 -9.52 4.87 -25.82
N LYS A 342 -8.93 4.32 -26.88
CA LYS A 342 -7.91 3.28 -26.82
C LYS A 342 -6.53 3.88 -27.07
N ALA A 343 -5.57 3.53 -26.21
CA ALA A 343 -4.17 3.85 -26.37
C ALA A 343 -3.37 2.55 -26.58
N THR A 344 -2.56 2.51 -27.63
CA THR A 344 -1.72 1.34 -27.96
C THR A 344 -0.26 1.73 -27.96
N TYR A 345 0.51 1.11 -27.06
CA TYR A 345 1.96 1.18 -27.02
C TYR A 345 2.55 0.11 -27.95
N GLY A 346 3.32 0.53 -28.95
CA GLY A 346 3.87 -0.36 -29.99
C GLY A 346 5.00 -1.29 -29.52
N GLY A 347 5.48 -1.15 -28.29
CA GLY A 347 6.67 -1.84 -27.79
C GLY A 347 7.98 -1.17 -28.22
N SER A 348 9.08 -1.73 -27.75
CA SER A 348 10.46 -1.33 -28.10
C SER A 348 11.34 -2.58 -28.21
N THR A 349 12.65 -2.43 -28.41
CA THR A 349 13.57 -3.58 -28.29
C THR A 349 13.73 -4.07 -26.84
N VAL A 350 13.24 -3.30 -25.86
CA VAL A 350 13.26 -3.64 -24.43
C VAL A 350 11.92 -4.18 -23.97
N HIS A 351 10.81 -3.55 -24.38
CA HIS A 351 9.47 -3.81 -23.87
C HIS A 351 8.54 -4.43 -24.92
N LEU A 352 7.63 -5.29 -24.46
CA LEU A 352 6.52 -5.79 -25.27
C LEU A 352 5.51 -4.67 -25.58
N ASN A 353 4.66 -4.89 -26.58
CA ASN A 353 3.53 -4.02 -26.85
C ASN A 353 2.45 -4.16 -25.76
N GLY A 354 1.65 -3.12 -25.59
CA GLY A 354 0.55 -3.10 -24.62
C GLY A 354 -0.57 -2.18 -25.05
N GLU A 355 -1.76 -2.37 -24.48
CA GLU A 355 -2.92 -1.53 -24.75
C GLU A 355 -3.72 -1.27 -23.49
N GLY A 356 -4.37 -0.10 -23.46
CA GLY A 356 -5.31 0.31 -22.43
C GLY A 356 -6.43 1.13 -23.04
N SER A 357 -7.55 1.24 -22.33
CA SER A 357 -8.69 2.02 -22.81
C SER A 357 -9.45 2.70 -21.68
N PHE A 358 -10.09 3.81 -21.99
CA PHE A 358 -10.98 4.55 -21.11
C PHE A 358 -12.31 4.84 -21.82
N GLY A 359 -13.43 4.68 -21.12
CA GLY A 359 -14.76 5.07 -21.62
C GLY A 359 -15.05 6.53 -21.27
N LEU A 360 -14.86 7.44 -22.22
CA LEU A 360 -15.16 8.86 -22.03
C LEU A 360 -16.66 9.10 -22.20
N THR A 361 -17.32 9.60 -21.17
CA THR A 361 -18.76 9.93 -21.26
C THR A 361 -18.94 11.25 -22.02
N VAL A 362 -19.77 11.24 -23.06
CA VAL A 362 -20.04 12.41 -23.91
C VAL A 362 -21.51 12.80 -23.80
N LYS A 363 -21.76 14.04 -23.37
CA LYS A 363 -23.09 14.65 -23.29
C LYS A 363 -23.33 15.61 -24.45
N LYS A 364 -24.57 15.66 -24.93
CA LYS A 364 -25.02 16.72 -25.84
C LYS A 364 -25.03 18.07 -25.10
N ARG A 365 -24.72 19.16 -25.80
CA ARG A 365 -24.76 20.52 -25.26
C ARG A 365 -26.22 20.88 -24.94
N GLN A 366 -26.49 21.37 -23.74
CA GLN A 366 -27.80 21.81 -23.30
C GLN A 366 -28.24 23.07 -24.06
N THR A 367 -29.54 23.15 -24.32
CA THR A 367 -30.16 24.28 -24.98
C THR A 367 -31.32 24.81 -24.17
N GLU A 368 -31.44 26.11 -24.10
CA GLU A 368 -32.60 26.82 -23.57
C GLU A 368 -33.34 27.47 -24.75
N MET A 369 -34.66 27.53 -24.68
CA MET A 369 -35.48 28.20 -25.68
C MET A 369 -36.25 29.35 -25.04
N ASP A 370 -36.20 30.51 -25.67
CA ASP A 370 -37.03 31.67 -25.38
C ASP A 370 -38.00 31.91 -26.55
N VAL A 371 -39.28 32.16 -26.25
CA VAL A 371 -40.33 32.39 -27.25
C VAL A 371 -41.00 33.74 -26.96
N ASP A 372 -40.65 34.74 -27.76
CA ASP A 372 -41.23 36.08 -27.65
C ASP A 372 -42.39 36.25 -28.65
N SER A 373 -43.37 37.07 -28.28
CA SER A 373 -44.50 37.43 -29.14
C SER A 373 -44.61 38.95 -29.30
N GLN A 374 -44.62 39.41 -30.55
CA GLN A 374 -44.76 40.82 -30.88
C GLN A 374 -46.06 41.09 -31.63
N ASP A 375 -46.98 41.84 -31.02
CA ASP A 375 -48.23 42.27 -31.67
C ASP A 375 -47.98 43.39 -32.69
N SER A 376 -48.52 43.21 -33.90
CA SER A 376 -48.58 44.22 -34.95
C SER A 376 -50.01 44.38 -35.49
N GLY A 377 -50.97 44.65 -34.61
CA GLY A 377 -52.34 45.01 -34.97
C GLY A 377 -53.25 43.79 -35.13
N GLY A 378 -53.16 42.83 -34.19
CA GLY A 378 -53.96 41.60 -34.19
C GLY A 378 -53.32 40.44 -34.96
N VAL A 379 -52.07 40.59 -35.39
CA VAL A 379 -51.21 39.52 -35.92
C VAL A 379 -49.92 39.56 -35.12
N TYR A 380 -49.58 38.43 -34.50
CA TYR A 380 -48.42 38.29 -33.62
C TYR A 380 -47.27 37.69 -34.42
N THR A 381 -46.07 38.27 -34.32
CA THR A 381 -44.85 37.61 -34.77
C THR A 381 -44.28 36.84 -33.61
N LEU A 382 -44.26 35.51 -33.71
CA LEU A 382 -43.66 34.64 -32.71
C LEU A 382 -42.21 34.40 -33.09
N THR A 383 -41.29 34.62 -32.15
CA THR A 383 -39.85 34.44 -32.38
C THR A 383 -39.29 33.50 -31.34
N ALA A 384 -38.88 32.31 -31.78
CA ALA A 384 -38.14 31.36 -30.96
C ALA A 384 -36.64 31.62 -31.11
N THR A 385 -35.96 31.86 -29.99
CA THR A 385 -34.50 31.95 -29.89
C THR A 385 -33.99 30.78 -29.06
N VAL A 386 -33.19 29.91 -29.68
CA VAL A 386 -32.55 28.79 -28.99
C VAL A 386 -31.12 29.17 -28.67
N ARG A 387 -30.71 28.98 -27.42
CA ARG A 387 -29.39 29.33 -26.89
C ARG A 387 -28.67 28.09 -26.39
N ASP A 388 -27.41 27.92 -26.78
CA ASP A 388 -26.48 26.99 -26.14
C ASP A 388 -26.05 27.57 -24.79
N VAL A 389 -26.61 27.01 -23.72
CA VAL A 389 -26.37 27.43 -22.32
C VAL A 389 -25.23 26.63 -21.68
N THR A 390 -24.59 25.71 -22.40
CA THR A 390 -23.51 24.87 -21.87
C THR A 390 -22.23 25.69 -21.73
N ASP A 391 -21.81 25.97 -20.49
CA ASP A 391 -20.57 26.72 -20.25
C ASP A 391 -19.29 25.91 -20.53
N ALA A 392 -19.38 24.59 -20.43
CA ALA A 392 -18.25 23.71 -20.69
C ALA A 392 -17.96 23.58 -22.20
N GLY A 393 -16.70 23.81 -22.59
CA GLY A 393 -16.25 23.72 -23.99
C GLY A 393 -16.57 24.96 -24.85
N THR A 394 -16.51 24.80 -26.17
CA THR A 394 -16.79 25.92 -27.09
C THR A 394 -18.27 25.96 -27.44
N LYS A 395 -19.00 27.01 -27.02
CA LYS A 395 -20.40 27.21 -27.41
C LYS A 395 -20.54 27.26 -28.93
N SER A 396 -21.61 26.65 -29.44
CA SER A 396 -21.93 26.65 -30.87
C SER A 396 -23.41 26.95 -31.10
N ALA A 397 -23.72 27.61 -32.21
CA ALA A 397 -25.08 28.01 -32.53
C ALA A 397 -25.94 26.75 -32.80
N PRO A 398 -27.09 26.57 -32.13
CA PRO A 398 -27.94 25.40 -32.32
C PRO A 398 -28.37 25.21 -33.78
N VAL A 399 -28.16 24.02 -34.33
CA VAL A 399 -28.56 23.63 -35.69
C VAL A 399 -29.64 22.57 -35.61
N GLY A 400 -30.76 22.75 -36.30
CA GLY A 400 -31.89 21.83 -36.23
C GLY A 400 -33.13 22.40 -36.89
N THR A 401 -34.31 22.01 -36.41
CA THR A 401 -35.61 22.53 -36.86
C THR A 401 -36.46 22.89 -35.64
N ILE A 402 -37.14 24.03 -35.70
CA ILE A 402 -38.12 24.43 -34.68
C ILE A 402 -39.51 24.11 -35.24
N TYR A 403 -40.27 23.32 -34.51
CA TYR A 403 -41.67 22.99 -34.80
C TYR A 403 -42.58 23.89 -33.96
N TRP A 404 -43.70 24.30 -34.53
CA TRP A 404 -44.65 25.20 -33.88
C TRP A 404 -46.02 24.53 -33.79
N GLU A 405 -46.59 24.49 -32.60
CA GLU A 405 -47.91 23.90 -32.34
C GLU A 405 -48.79 24.88 -31.56
N ILE A 406 -50.06 24.99 -31.98
CA ILE A 406 -51.06 25.75 -31.23
C ILE A 406 -51.76 24.78 -30.29
N LEU A 407 -51.58 24.98 -28.98
CA LEU A 407 -52.07 24.04 -27.96
C LEU A 407 -53.51 24.35 -27.56
N SER A 408 -53.85 25.64 -27.52
CA SER A 408 -55.21 26.05 -27.13
C SER A 408 -56.20 25.95 -28.29
N LYS A 409 -57.46 25.64 -27.96
CA LYS A 409 -58.53 25.39 -28.93
C LYS A 409 -59.73 26.32 -28.72
N ASP A 410 -60.50 26.58 -29.78
CA ASP A 410 -61.79 27.24 -29.70
C ASP A 410 -62.86 26.32 -29.07
N ALA A 411 -64.06 26.86 -28.81
CA ALA A 411 -65.18 26.10 -28.26
C ALA A 411 -65.66 24.92 -29.16
N ASN A 412 -65.18 24.84 -30.40
CA ASN A 412 -65.49 23.78 -31.36
C ASN A 412 -64.34 22.75 -31.50
N GLY A 413 -63.26 22.90 -30.73
CA GLY A 413 -62.09 22.02 -30.76
C GLY A 413 -61.09 22.29 -31.88
N ASN A 414 -61.23 23.39 -32.63
CA ASN A 414 -60.23 23.81 -33.62
C ASN A 414 -59.09 24.58 -32.92
N PRO A 415 -57.87 24.64 -33.48
CA PRO A 415 -56.82 25.50 -32.95
C PRO A 415 -57.30 26.95 -32.76
N SER A 416 -56.90 27.60 -31.67
CA SER A 416 -57.34 28.95 -31.29
C SER A 416 -56.78 30.08 -32.17
N GLY A 417 -56.23 29.74 -33.33
CA GLY A 417 -55.66 30.69 -34.29
C GLY A 417 -55.01 29.96 -35.47
N THR A 418 -54.24 30.68 -36.28
CA THR A 418 -53.51 30.10 -37.42
C THR A 418 -52.06 30.56 -37.47
N LEU A 419 -51.14 29.62 -37.72
CA LEU A 419 -49.73 29.89 -37.98
C LEU A 419 -49.45 30.04 -39.48
N SER A 420 -48.45 30.84 -39.84
CA SER A 420 -47.98 30.95 -41.23
C SER A 420 -47.10 29.78 -41.69
N ALA A 421 -46.50 29.05 -40.76
CA ALA A 421 -45.80 27.79 -40.96
C ALA A 421 -45.82 26.98 -39.65
N ASP A 422 -45.82 25.66 -39.77
CA ASP A 422 -45.76 24.67 -38.68
C ASP A 422 -44.32 24.31 -38.27
N GLN A 423 -43.33 24.71 -39.07
CA GLN A 423 -41.93 24.54 -38.77
C GLN A 423 -41.10 25.64 -39.40
N CYS A 424 -39.92 25.88 -38.85
CA CYS A 424 -38.95 26.77 -39.46
C CYS A 424 -37.52 26.42 -39.05
N VAL A 425 -36.56 26.74 -39.93
CA VAL A 425 -35.12 26.43 -39.70
C VAL A 425 -34.47 27.64 -39.01
N PRO A 426 -33.99 27.50 -37.76
CA PRO A 426 -33.39 28.61 -37.06
C PRO A 426 -32.06 29.02 -37.71
N SER A 427 -31.85 30.32 -37.86
CA SER A 427 -30.64 30.90 -38.44
C SER A 427 -29.73 31.41 -37.31
N PRO A 428 -28.41 31.13 -37.35
CA PRO A 428 -27.46 31.64 -36.37
C PRO A 428 -27.47 33.17 -36.30
N ILE A 429 -27.50 33.70 -35.08
CA ILE A 429 -27.45 35.14 -34.79
C ILE A 429 -26.25 35.53 -33.94
N SER A 430 -25.65 34.56 -33.27
CA SER A 430 -24.40 34.69 -32.53
C SER A 430 -23.64 33.36 -32.60
N ALA A 431 -22.52 33.25 -31.87
CA ALA A 431 -21.77 32.00 -31.77
C ALA A 431 -22.51 30.91 -30.97
N SER A 432 -23.53 31.27 -30.17
CA SER A 432 -24.24 30.35 -29.26
C SER A 432 -25.76 30.38 -29.46
N GLU A 433 -26.28 31.13 -30.43
CA GLU A 433 -27.72 31.34 -30.55
C GLU A 433 -28.18 31.26 -31.99
N SER A 434 -29.33 30.64 -32.19
CA SER A 434 -30.04 30.58 -33.46
C SER A 434 -31.50 30.98 -33.25
N ARG A 435 -32.06 31.76 -34.18
CA ARG A 435 -33.46 32.21 -34.07
C ARG A 435 -34.29 31.84 -35.27
N CYS A 436 -35.58 31.71 -35.05
CA CYS A 436 -36.57 31.55 -36.09
C CYS A 436 -37.87 32.27 -35.75
N SER A 437 -38.60 32.75 -36.76
CA SER A 437 -39.87 33.43 -36.54
C SER A 437 -40.97 32.92 -37.46
N VAL A 438 -42.18 32.86 -36.94
CA VAL A 438 -43.44 32.61 -37.67
C VAL A 438 -44.46 33.69 -37.28
N THR A 439 -45.58 33.75 -37.97
CA THR A 439 -46.67 34.68 -37.62
C THR A 439 -47.90 33.91 -37.18
N PHE A 440 -48.51 34.34 -36.08
CA PHE A 440 -49.72 33.79 -35.49
C PHE A 440 -50.87 34.80 -35.59
N THR A 441 -52.03 34.34 -36.03
CA THR A 441 -53.26 35.15 -36.07
C THR A 441 -54.28 34.53 -35.12
N PRO A 442 -54.60 35.18 -33.99
CA PRO A 442 -55.54 34.66 -32.98
C PRO A 442 -56.99 34.68 -33.45
N ASP A 443 -57.74 33.65 -33.07
CA ASP A 443 -59.21 33.65 -33.12
C ASP A 443 -59.75 34.59 -32.03
N GLN A 444 -60.50 35.60 -32.46
CA GLN A 444 -61.03 36.66 -31.61
C GLN A 444 -62.07 36.18 -30.58
N ASN A 445 -62.49 34.91 -30.64
CA ASN A 445 -63.48 34.32 -29.73
C ASN A 445 -62.84 33.55 -28.57
N VAL A 446 -61.51 33.46 -28.50
CA VAL A 446 -60.77 32.77 -27.43
C VAL A 446 -59.97 33.81 -26.66
N ALA A 447 -60.02 33.77 -25.32
CA ALA A 447 -59.37 34.77 -24.48
C ALA A 447 -57.89 34.48 -24.21
N ILE A 448 -57.44 33.23 -24.36
CA ILE A 448 -56.06 32.82 -24.09
C ILE A 448 -55.57 31.92 -25.22
N HIS A 449 -54.47 32.31 -25.85
CA HIS A 449 -53.80 31.52 -26.88
C HIS A 449 -52.48 30.99 -26.37
N ILE A 450 -52.26 29.68 -26.45
CA ILE A 450 -51.00 29.03 -26.07
C ILE A 450 -50.39 28.46 -27.35
N VAL A 451 -49.20 28.95 -27.70
CA VAL A 451 -48.45 28.47 -28.86
C VAL A 451 -47.07 28.02 -28.39
N GLN A 452 -46.73 26.76 -28.69
CA GLN A 452 -45.45 26.17 -28.33
C GLN A 452 -44.50 26.18 -29.52
N ALA A 453 -43.21 26.35 -29.22
CA ALA A 453 -42.10 26.03 -30.09
C ALA A 453 -41.29 24.86 -29.51
N GLU A 454 -40.96 23.88 -30.34
CA GLU A 454 -40.11 22.74 -29.99
C GLU A 454 -38.89 22.69 -30.92
N TYR A 455 -37.69 22.81 -30.35
CA TYR A 455 -36.43 22.66 -31.07
C TYR A 455 -36.01 21.20 -31.10
N LYS A 456 -36.01 20.63 -32.31
CA LYS A 456 -35.43 19.32 -32.59
C LYS A 456 -34.03 19.52 -33.18
N PRO A 457 -32.96 19.13 -32.46
CA PRO A 457 -31.59 19.34 -32.90
C PRO A 457 -31.25 18.46 -34.11
N SER A 458 -30.21 18.84 -34.85
CA SER A 458 -29.63 18.01 -35.90
C SER A 458 -29.19 16.66 -35.33
N THR A 459 -29.33 15.59 -36.12
CA THR A 459 -28.87 14.23 -35.75
C THR A 459 -27.48 13.91 -36.29
N SER A 460 -26.91 14.77 -37.15
CA SER A 460 -25.60 14.57 -37.76
C SER A 460 -24.94 15.90 -38.13
N PRO A 461 -24.04 16.46 -37.30
CA PRO A 461 -23.70 15.97 -35.96
C PRO A 461 -24.78 16.28 -34.93
N ALA A 462 -24.97 15.38 -33.96
CA ALA A 462 -25.85 15.57 -32.80
C ALA A 462 -25.11 16.33 -31.68
N VAL A 463 -25.02 17.65 -31.85
CA VAL A 463 -24.28 18.54 -30.93
C VAL A 463 -25.12 18.93 -29.73
N HIS A 464 -26.38 19.32 -29.95
CA HIS A 464 -27.27 19.90 -28.93
C HIS A 464 -28.38 18.94 -28.50
N GLY A 465 -28.89 19.13 -27.29
CA GLY A 465 -30.16 18.57 -26.81
C GLY A 465 -31.37 19.26 -27.45
N GLY A 466 -32.56 18.69 -27.24
CA GLY A 466 -33.81 19.38 -27.59
C GLY A 466 -34.20 20.38 -26.50
N SER A 467 -35.02 21.35 -26.87
CA SER A 467 -35.66 22.27 -25.92
C SER A 467 -37.00 22.70 -26.46
N ALA A 468 -37.95 23.00 -25.58
CA ALA A 468 -39.24 23.55 -25.97
C ALA A 468 -39.57 24.70 -25.03
N ASN A 469 -40.37 25.64 -25.52
CA ASN A 469 -40.99 26.66 -24.69
C ASN A 469 -42.28 27.12 -25.37
N PHE A 470 -43.17 27.76 -24.63
CA PHE A 470 -44.43 28.26 -25.15
C PHE A 470 -44.58 29.75 -24.87
N VAL A 471 -45.50 30.38 -25.59
CA VAL A 471 -45.92 31.75 -25.33
C VAL A 471 -47.42 31.82 -25.16
N GLN A 472 -47.82 32.47 -24.06
CA GLN A 472 -49.21 32.76 -23.76
C GLN A 472 -49.56 34.17 -24.26
N ILE A 473 -50.65 34.25 -25.02
CA ILE A 473 -51.21 35.51 -25.50
C ILE A 473 -52.58 35.66 -24.85
N GLU A 474 -52.66 36.53 -23.84
CA GLU A 474 -53.89 36.81 -23.11
C GLU A 474 -54.67 37.99 -23.68
N MET A 475 -55.98 37.84 -23.62
CA MET A 475 -56.97 38.89 -23.76
C MET A 475 -57.66 39.06 -22.38
N GLN A 476 -57.12 39.96 -21.54
CA GLN A 476 -57.43 40.25 -20.11
C GLN A 476 -58.64 39.57 -19.42
N ALA A 477 -58.42 38.98 -18.23
CA ALA A 477 -59.44 38.68 -17.21
C ALA A 477 -58.96 38.92 -15.74
N ASP A 478 -59.92 38.99 -14.80
CA ASP A 478 -59.98 39.66 -13.47
C ASP A 478 -59.51 38.81 -12.25
N PRO A 479 -58.73 39.36 -11.28
CA PRO A 479 -58.10 38.63 -10.16
C PRO A 479 -58.83 38.71 -8.80
N SER A 480 -59.83 37.85 -8.52
CA SER A 480 -60.30 37.64 -7.13
C SER A 480 -60.88 36.25 -6.87
N PHE A 481 -60.09 35.34 -6.31
CA PHE A 481 -60.57 34.09 -5.74
C PHE A 481 -59.62 33.60 -4.62
N GLN A 482 -60.18 33.03 -3.53
CA GLN A 482 -59.46 32.48 -2.36
C GLN A 482 -60.04 31.08 -2.05
N ALA A 483 -59.20 30.05 -1.89
CA ALA A 483 -59.61 28.65 -1.77
C ALA A 483 -58.88 27.87 -0.65
N ASP A 484 -59.52 26.79 -0.21
CA ASP A 484 -59.08 25.78 0.78
C ASP A 484 -57.93 24.93 0.18
N ILE A 485 -56.71 25.03 0.75
CA ILE A 485 -55.47 24.53 0.11
C ILE A 485 -55.48 23.01 -0.02
N HIS A 486 -55.87 22.24 1.01
CA HIS A 486 -55.89 20.77 0.91
C HIS A 486 -56.89 20.27 -0.14
N ALA A 487 -58.10 20.84 -0.18
CA ALA A 487 -59.09 20.49 -1.21
C ALA A 487 -58.66 20.95 -2.61
N THR A 488 -57.87 22.03 -2.69
CA THR A 488 -57.34 22.58 -3.93
C THR A 488 -56.17 21.75 -4.43
N THR A 489 -55.17 21.42 -3.62
CA THR A 489 -54.03 20.56 -3.97
C THR A 489 -54.49 19.14 -4.29
N VAL A 490 -55.36 18.52 -3.48
CA VAL A 490 -55.92 17.19 -3.79
C VAL A 490 -56.81 17.26 -5.03
N GLY A 491 -57.60 18.32 -5.21
CA GLY A 491 -58.42 18.51 -6.40
C GLY A 491 -57.59 18.70 -7.67
N LEU A 492 -56.49 19.45 -7.59
CA LEU A 492 -55.55 19.69 -8.69
C LEU A 492 -54.72 18.44 -8.98
N LEU A 493 -54.33 17.66 -7.95
CA LEU A 493 -53.59 16.40 -8.09
C LEU A 493 -54.49 15.27 -8.61
N GLU A 494 -55.75 15.19 -8.19
CA GLU A 494 -56.75 14.28 -8.79
C GLU A 494 -57.03 14.66 -10.25
N THR A 495 -57.08 15.96 -10.54
CA THR A 495 -57.22 16.48 -11.91
C THR A 495 -55.97 16.18 -12.73
N CYS A 496 -54.78 16.29 -12.13
CA CYS A 496 -53.48 15.94 -12.70
C CYS A 496 -53.40 14.44 -13.01
N MET A 497 -53.74 13.57 -12.06
CA MET A 497 -53.82 12.11 -12.28
C MET A 497 -54.86 11.77 -13.35
N ALA A 498 -56.01 12.44 -13.37
CA ALA A 498 -57.02 12.22 -14.40
C ALA A 498 -56.55 12.68 -15.79
N LEU A 499 -55.81 13.79 -15.87
CA LEU A 499 -55.19 14.32 -17.10
C LEU A 499 -54.07 13.39 -17.60
N ASN A 500 -53.17 12.96 -16.72
CA ASN A 500 -52.07 12.04 -17.02
C ASN A 500 -52.58 10.64 -17.41
N LEU A 501 -53.54 10.07 -16.69
CA LEU A 501 -54.14 8.79 -17.02
C LEU A 501 -54.92 8.84 -18.34
N ALA A 502 -55.58 9.97 -18.62
CA ALA A 502 -56.23 10.20 -19.90
C ALA A 502 -55.22 10.44 -21.04
N ALA A 503 -54.02 10.97 -20.76
CA ALA A 503 -52.93 11.08 -21.72
C ALA A 503 -52.32 9.70 -22.02
N GLU A 504 -52.11 8.86 -21.00
CA GLU A 504 -51.62 7.49 -21.13
C GLU A 504 -52.60 6.57 -21.87
N ALA A 505 -53.90 6.69 -21.62
CA ALA A 505 -54.94 5.90 -22.28
C ALA A 505 -55.04 6.12 -23.81
N VAL A 506 -54.45 7.21 -24.31
CA VAL A 506 -54.37 7.54 -25.75
C VAL A 506 -53.14 6.90 -26.40
N GLY A 507 -52.22 6.32 -25.63
CA GLY A 507 -51.16 5.43 -26.12
C GLY A 507 -49.88 6.14 -26.56
N ALA A 508 -49.06 6.56 -25.58
CA ALA A 508 -47.73 7.11 -25.85
C ALA A 508 -46.70 6.00 -26.14
N ILE A 509 -46.54 5.66 -27.42
CA ILE A 509 -45.21 5.35 -27.99
C ILE A 509 -44.81 6.62 -28.73
N PRO A 510 -43.64 7.23 -28.53
CA PRO A 510 -43.27 8.44 -29.25
C PRO A 510 -42.94 8.10 -30.72
N ASP A 511 -43.98 7.92 -31.53
CA ASP A 511 -43.97 8.00 -32.99
C ASP A 511 -45.09 8.98 -33.38
N PHE A 512 -44.68 10.23 -33.59
CA PHE A 512 -45.52 11.43 -33.61
C PHE A 512 -46.45 11.45 -34.85
N ASP A 513 -47.73 11.03 -34.71
CA ASP A 513 -48.79 11.18 -35.74
C ASP A 513 -50.01 11.95 -35.18
N ALA A 514 -50.78 12.58 -36.06
CA ALA A 514 -51.82 13.57 -35.80
C ALA A 514 -53.05 13.08 -34.99
N SER A 515 -53.06 11.84 -34.49
CA SER A 515 -53.99 11.42 -33.42
C SER A 515 -53.57 11.94 -32.04
N ASP A 516 -52.35 12.46 -31.90
CA ASP A 516 -51.73 12.82 -30.62
C ASP A 516 -52.02 14.26 -30.17
N GLY A 517 -52.62 15.12 -31.00
CA GLY A 517 -52.94 16.51 -30.61
C GLY A 517 -54.02 16.64 -29.52
N VAL A 518 -54.66 15.54 -29.11
CA VAL A 518 -55.49 15.48 -27.90
C VAL A 518 -54.65 15.05 -26.70
N ALA A 519 -53.74 14.07 -26.87
CA ALA A 519 -52.77 13.68 -25.85
C ALA A 519 -51.82 14.84 -25.50
N PHE A 520 -51.41 15.64 -26.48
CA PHE A 520 -50.54 16.80 -26.31
C PHE A 520 -51.24 17.95 -25.58
N ALA A 521 -52.47 18.28 -25.96
CA ALA A 521 -53.26 19.31 -25.25
C ALA A 521 -53.62 18.88 -23.82
N LEU A 522 -53.76 17.57 -23.57
CA LEU A 522 -53.98 17.01 -22.24
C LEU A 522 -52.68 16.97 -21.42
N ALA A 523 -51.54 16.71 -22.07
CA ALA A 523 -50.22 16.76 -21.48
C ALA A 523 -49.79 18.20 -21.14
N ALA A 524 -50.08 19.19 -21.99
CA ALA A 524 -49.81 20.60 -21.70
C ALA A 524 -50.74 21.18 -20.62
N ALA A 525 -51.99 20.72 -20.57
CA ALA A 525 -52.91 21.04 -19.46
C ALA A 525 -52.49 20.34 -18.16
N ALA A 526 -51.91 19.14 -18.25
CA ALA A 526 -51.24 18.49 -17.13
C ALA A 526 -50.01 19.31 -16.72
N GLU A 527 -49.14 19.71 -17.63
CA GLU A 527 -47.92 20.47 -17.33
C GLU A 527 -48.20 21.81 -16.62
N LEU A 528 -49.30 22.50 -16.93
CA LEU A 528 -49.68 23.74 -16.23
C LEU A 528 -50.33 23.52 -14.85
N VAL A 529 -50.97 22.37 -14.64
CA VAL A 529 -51.74 22.05 -13.40
C VAL A 529 -50.95 21.13 -12.47
N CYS A 530 -49.94 20.45 -13.00
CA CYS A 530 -49.04 19.51 -12.34
C CYS A 530 -47.61 20.05 -12.23
N ALA A 531 -47.36 21.30 -12.66
CA ALA A 531 -46.04 21.91 -12.46
C ALA A 531 -45.78 22.06 -10.96
N ASP A 532 -44.59 21.65 -10.59
CA ASP A 532 -43.94 21.69 -9.30
C ASP A 532 -42.46 21.87 -9.66
N ASN A 533 -42.08 23.12 -9.91
CA ASN A 533 -40.85 23.45 -10.64
C ASN A 533 -39.60 23.37 -9.77
N ASP A 534 -39.72 23.61 -8.48
CA ASP A 534 -38.70 23.40 -7.46
C ASP A 534 -38.78 22.02 -6.80
N ALA A 535 -39.85 21.26 -7.06
CA ALA A 535 -40.02 19.88 -6.64
C ALA A 535 -40.15 19.71 -5.11
N ASP A 536 -40.77 20.68 -4.46
CA ASP A 536 -41.05 20.70 -3.01
C ASP A 536 -42.32 19.91 -2.64
N GLY A 537 -43.10 19.49 -3.63
CA GLY A 537 -44.35 18.73 -3.45
C GLY A 537 -45.60 19.59 -3.31
N LEU A 538 -45.47 20.93 -3.33
CA LEU A 538 -46.54 21.83 -3.69
C LEU A 538 -46.61 21.94 -5.23
N LEU A 539 -47.64 22.59 -5.72
CA LEU A 539 -47.77 22.81 -7.16
C LEU A 539 -47.59 24.31 -7.39
N ASP A 540 -46.98 24.72 -8.51
CA ASP A 540 -46.72 26.14 -8.82
C ASP A 540 -47.97 27.01 -8.61
N SER A 541 -49.13 26.44 -8.97
CA SER A 541 -50.44 27.11 -8.87
C SER A 541 -50.94 27.29 -7.43
N VAL A 542 -50.55 26.40 -6.51
CA VAL A 542 -50.82 26.43 -5.08
C VAL A 542 -49.86 27.41 -4.39
N GLU A 543 -48.57 27.36 -4.71
CA GLU A 543 -47.56 28.25 -4.16
C GLU A 543 -47.80 29.69 -4.57
N THR A 544 -48.08 29.93 -5.87
CA THR A 544 -48.49 31.25 -6.38
C THR A 544 -49.74 31.78 -5.66
N PHE A 545 -50.65 30.89 -5.26
CA PHE A 545 -51.85 31.27 -4.51
C PHE A 545 -51.56 31.62 -3.05
N MET A 546 -50.61 30.92 -2.44
CA MET A 546 -50.14 31.11 -1.07
C MET A 546 -49.21 32.34 -0.95
N GLY A 547 -48.53 32.72 -2.03
CA GLY A 547 -47.53 33.79 -2.02
C GLY A 547 -46.12 33.29 -1.66
N ILE A 548 -45.94 31.98 -1.75
CA ILE A 548 -44.68 31.23 -1.70
C ILE A 548 -44.11 31.19 -3.13
N SER A 549 -42.80 31.05 -3.29
CA SER A 549 -42.13 31.13 -4.59
C SER A 549 -42.16 29.79 -5.34
N PRO A 550 -42.78 29.68 -6.54
CA PRO A 550 -42.83 28.45 -7.36
C PRO A 550 -41.50 27.95 -7.96
N PHE A 551 -40.39 28.46 -7.45
CA PHE A 551 -39.05 28.20 -7.98
C PHE A 551 -38.00 28.10 -6.88
N GLU A 552 -38.39 28.29 -5.62
CA GLU A 552 -37.51 28.19 -4.47
C GLU A 552 -38.08 27.07 -3.60
N PHE A 553 -37.33 25.98 -3.50
CA PHE A 553 -37.75 24.78 -2.78
C PHE A 553 -38.04 25.03 -1.28
N ASP A 554 -37.39 26.04 -0.72
CA ASP A 554 -37.38 26.42 0.70
C ASP A 554 -37.39 27.96 0.72
N SER A 555 -38.50 28.55 1.14
CA SER A 555 -38.77 29.98 0.98
C SER A 555 -38.23 30.84 2.13
N ASP A 556 -37.95 30.27 3.31
CA ASP A 556 -37.32 30.99 4.42
C ASP A 556 -35.91 30.51 4.80
N ASP A 557 -35.35 29.63 3.96
CA ASP A 557 -33.96 29.14 3.96
C ASP A 557 -33.59 28.40 5.26
N ASP A 558 -34.53 27.65 5.84
CA ASP A 558 -34.36 26.94 7.12
C ASP A 558 -33.94 25.46 6.97
N GLY A 559 -33.95 24.95 5.74
CA GLY A 559 -33.59 23.58 5.40
C GLY A 559 -34.77 22.63 5.23
N MET A 560 -36.00 23.05 5.57
CA MET A 560 -37.25 22.35 5.31
C MET A 560 -37.89 22.89 4.02
N GLY A 561 -38.39 22.00 3.16
CA GLY A 561 -39.06 22.46 1.93
C GLY A 561 -40.47 22.97 2.19
N ASP A 562 -40.92 23.95 1.41
CA ASP A 562 -42.23 24.61 1.63
C ASP A 562 -43.39 23.60 1.68
N GLY A 563 -43.35 22.58 0.82
CA GLY A 563 -44.32 21.48 0.84
C GLY A 563 -44.25 20.58 2.06
N ASP A 564 -43.05 20.28 2.56
CA ASP A 564 -42.85 19.45 3.74
C ASP A 564 -43.36 20.16 5.00
N GLU A 565 -43.14 21.46 5.13
CA GLU A 565 -43.66 22.26 6.23
C GLU A 565 -45.19 22.31 6.24
N ILE A 566 -45.82 22.51 5.08
CA ILE A 566 -47.28 22.49 4.96
C ILE A 566 -47.86 21.14 5.34
N ILE A 567 -47.15 20.05 5.02
CA ILE A 567 -47.54 18.69 5.41
C ILE A 567 -47.41 18.52 6.92
N ALA A 568 -46.29 18.93 7.52
CA ALA A 568 -46.03 18.88 8.96
C ALA A 568 -47.06 19.71 9.75
N ALA A 569 -47.44 20.89 9.25
CA ALA A 569 -48.49 21.74 9.80
C ALA A 569 -49.94 21.21 9.57
N GLY A 570 -50.08 20.01 9.02
CA GLY A 570 -51.38 19.37 8.78
C GLY A 570 -52.21 20.06 7.70
N TRP A 571 -51.56 20.50 6.62
CA TRP A 571 -52.12 21.22 5.47
C TRP A 571 -52.72 22.59 5.82
N ARG A 572 -52.15 23.25 6.83
CA ARG A 572 -52.53 24.60 7.25
C ARG A 572 -51.47 25.58 6.75
N TYR A 573 -51.91 26.79 6.41
CA TYR A 573 -51.04 27.85 5.95
C TYR A 573 -51.50 29.19 6.52
N GLY A 574 -50.56 29.95 7.08
CA GLY A 574 -50.79 31.21 7.77
C GLY A 574 -51.58 31.07 9.09
N GLY A 575 -51.55 32.13 9.91
CA GLY A 575 -52.40 32.24 11.10
C GLY A 575 -52.04 31.31 12.26
N GLY A 576 -50.74 31.12 12.53
CA GLY A 576 -50.23 30.25 13.62
C GLY A 576 -50.18 28.77 13.26
N ALA A 577 -50.00 28.45 11.97
CA ALA A 577 -49.51 27.14 11.54
C ALA A 577 -48.03 27.01 11.95
N CYS A 578 -47.62 25.79 12.28
CA CYS A 578 -46.25 25.44 12.67
C CYS A 578 -45.97 24.03 12.14
N PRO A 579 -44.87 23.80 11.40
CA PRO A 579 -43.98 24.83 10.82
C PRO A 579 -44.68 25.71 9.76
N ASN A 580 -44.03 26.77 9.27
CA ASN A 580 -44.66 27.69 8.29
C ASN A 580 -43.66 28.27 7.26
N PRO A 581 -43.87 28.02 5.94
CA PRO A 581 -42.91 28.32 4.85
C PRO A 581 -42.51 29.78 4.60
N ASN A 582 -43.00 30.70 5.40
CA ASN A 582 -42.74 32.11 5.21
C ASN A 582 -42.73 32.93 6.50
N GLU A 583 -42.77 32.28 7.66
CA GLU A 583 -42.68 32.95 8.95
C GLU A 583 -41.71 32.22 9.89
N SER A 584 -40.55 32.84 10.12
CA SER A 584 -39.51 32.42 11.09
C SER A 584 -38.92 31.03 10.80
N PRO A 585 -37.66 30.95 10.33
CA PRO A 585 -36.88 29.71 10.18
C PRO A 585 -36.72 28.80 11.41
N ASP A 586 -37.32 29.18 12.53
CA ASP A 586 -37.24 28.60 13.87
C ASP A 586 -38.62 28.87 14.49
N SER A 587 -39.46 27.84 14.45
CA SER A 587 -40.91 27.91 14.68
C SER A 587 -41.26 28.05 16.15
N ASP A 588 -40.54 27.38 17.05
CA ASP A 588 -40.81 27.40 18.49
C ASP A 588 -39.81 28.24 19.31
N ASN A 589 -38.77 28.78 18.66
CA ASN A 589 -37.81 29.78 19.15
C ASN A 589 -36.87 29.27 20.24
N ASP A 590 -36.43 28.04 20.14
CA ASP A 590 -35.51 27.40 21.08
C ASP A 590 -34.02 27.50 20.63
N GLY A 591 -33.79 27.85 19.36
CA GLY A 591 -32.49 28.11 18.76
C GLY A 591 -32.04 27.11 17.70
N ILE A 592 -32.85 26.10 17.35
CA ILE A 592 -32.65 25.21 16.20
C ILE A 592 -33.58 25.62 15.04
N LEU A 593 -33.15 25.36 13.81
CA LEU A 593 -33.96 25.65 12.61
C LEU A 593 -34.89 24.47 12.33
N ASP A 594 -36.12 24.72 11.89
CA ASP A 594 -37.14 23.68 11.67
C ASP A 594 -36.61 22.51 10.80
N GLY A 595 -35.81 22.83 9.77
CA GLY A 595 -35.14 21.83 8.95
C GLY A 595 -34.12 20.97 9.72
N ASP A 596 -33.31 21.58 10.58
CA ASP A 596 -32.32 20.87 11.42
C ASP A 596 -33.01 20.03 12.51
N GLU A 597 -34.13 20.51 13.05
CA GLU A 597 -34.97 19.76 13.98
C GLU A 597 -35.48 18.47 13.38
N VAL A 598 -35.97 18.49 12.14
CA VAL A 598 -36.49 17.29 11.47
C VAL A 598 -35.38 16.38 10.99
N ASP A 599 -34.33 16.93 10.37
CA ASP A 599 -33.32 16.13 9.66
C ASP A 599 -32.14 15.69 10.52
N ILE A 600 -31.74 16.50 11.51
CA ILE A 600 -30.53 16.28 12.31
C ILE A 600 -30.88 15.81 13.72
N TYR A 601 -31.69 16.58 14.45
CA TYR A 601 -31.91 16.38 15.89
C TYR A 601 -33.15 15.54 16.22
N GLN A 602 -34.08 15.43 15.27
CA GLN A 602 -35.36 14.71 15.40
C GLN A 602 -36.26 15.20 16.53
N THR A 603 -36.15 16.49 16.84
CA THR A 603 -36.95 17.22 17.84
C THR A 603 -38.30 17.66 17.26
N ASP A 604 -39.25 18.04 18.12
CA ASP A 604 -40.55 18.53 17.70
C ASP A 604 -40.49 20.03 17.44
N VAL A 605 -40.51 20.39 16.15
CA VAL A 605 -40.49 21.77 15.59
C VAL A 605 -41.44 22.78 16.24
N CYS A 606 -42.45 22.30 16.96
CA CYS A 606 -43.45 23.12 17.62
C CYS A 606 -43.39 23.04 19.15
N ASN A 607 -42.37 22.40 19.72
CA ASN A 607 -42.19 22.18 21.13
C ASN A 607 -40.70 22.34 21.53
N PRO A 608 -40.34 23.44 22.21
CA PRO A 608 -38.94 23.85 22.39
C PRO A 608 -38.16 23.02 23.43
N ASP A 609 -38.71 21.88 23.87
CA ASP A 609 -38.26 20.99 24.95
C ASP A 609 -38.96 19.63 24.71
N THR A 610 -38.37 18.82 23.82
CA THR A 610 -39.00 17.64 23.22
C THR A 610 -39.20 16.50 24.20
N ASP A 611 -38.23 16.26 25.08
CA ASP A 611 -38.28 15.19 26.08
C ASP A 611 -38.90 15.63 27.42
N GLY A 612 -39.04 16.93 27.65
CA GLY A 612 -39.76 17.52 28.78
C GLY A 612 -38.97 17.53 30.09
N ASP A 613 -37.65 17.53 30.02
CA ASP A 613 -36.75 17.54 31.17
C ASP A 613 -36.56 18.96 31.76
N GLY A 614 -36.88 19.99 30.96
CA GLY A 614 -36.81 21.40 31.32
C GLY A 614 -35.61 22.16 30.74
N VAL A 615 -34.75 21.48 29.98
CA VAL A 615 -33.76 22.06 29.08
C VAL A 615 -34.43 22.28 27.70
N LEU A 616 -33.95 23.26 26.93
CA LEU A 616 -34.46 23.48 25.59
C LEU A 616 -33.64 22.66 24.60
N ASP A 617 -34.27 22.12 23.56
CA ASP A 617 -33.58 21.29 22.57
C ASP A 617 -32.40 22.05 21.93
N GLY A 618 -32.60 23.32 21.60
CA GLY A 618 -31.55 24.23 21.13
C GLY A 618 -30.38 24.45 22.10
N LEU A 619 -30.59 24.29 23.41
CA LEU A 619 -29.53 24.39 24.43
C LEU A 619 -28.75 23.08 24.55
N GLU A 620 -29.43 21.94 24.51
CA GLU A 620 -28.80 20.62 24.53
C GLU A 620 -27.98 20.39 23.27
N THR A 621 -28.52 20.72 22.11
CA THR A 621 -27.78 20.65 20.84
C THR A 621 -26.58 21.61 20.81
N ALA A 622 -26.64 22.76 21.49
CA ALA A 622 -25.51 23.66 21.62
C ALA A 622 -24.34 23.05 22.42
N THR A 623 -24.60 22.07 23.29
CA THR A 623 -23.56 21.36 24.03
C THR A 623 -22.62 20.56 23.12
N TYR A 624 -23.05 20.16 21.91
CA TYR A 624 -22.20 19.51 20.90
C TYR A 624 -21.04 20.40 20.40
N ALA A 625 -21.08 21.71 20.68
CA ALA A 625 -19.98 22.62 20.42
C ALA A 625 -18.86 22.52 21.48
N LEU A 626 -19.12 21.88 22.62
CA LEU A 626 -18.13 21.60 23.66
C LEU A 626 -17.14 20.52 23.18
N PRO A 627 -15.85 20.64 23.54
CA PRO A 627 -14.81 19.76 23.02
C PRO A 627 -14.84 18.34 23.60
N ASP A 628 -15.43 18.16 24.79
CA ASP A 628 -15.59 16.84 25.42
C ASP A 628 -16.99 16.30 25.11
N ALA A 629 -17.05 15.09 24.57
CA ALA A 629 -18.30 14.44 24.16
C ALA A 629 -19.15 13.99 25.35
N ARG A 630 -18.54 13.82 26.52
CA ARG A 630 -19.26 13.54 27.77
C ARG A 630 -20.12 14.72 28.22
N ASN A 631 -19.92 15.90 27.64
CA ASN A 631 -20.76 17.08 27.88
C ASN A 631 -21.87 17.23 26.82
N HIS A 632 -22.16 16.21 26.00
CA HIS A 632 -23.14 16.33 24.92
C HIS A 632 -24.49 15.76 25.35
N ALA A 633 -25.39 16.64 25.80
CA ALA A 633 -26.79 16.31 26.11
C ALA A 633 -27.57 15.89 24.85
N ASN A 634 -28.65 15.14 25.02
CA ASN A 634 -29.47 14.63 23.93
C ASN A 634 -30.93 15.09 24.10
N PRO A 635 -31.45 15.96 23.21
CA PRO A 635 -32.79 16.59 23.33
C PRO A 635 -34.00 15.65 23.21
N LEU A 636 -33.76 14.34 23.17
CA LEU A 636 -34.77 13.30 23.07
C LEU A 636 -34.82 12.40 24.30
N GLU A 637 -33.90 12.58 25.25
CA GLU A 637 -33.73 11.76 26.43
C GLU A 637 -33.52 12.66 27.65
N ALA A 638 -34.51 12.73 28.53
CA ALA A 638 -34.49 13.57 29.73
C ALA A 638 -33.38 13.25 30.77
N ASP A 639 -32.57 12.23 30.48
CA ASP A 639 -31.47 11.66 31.24
C ASP A 639 -30.60 10.94 30.18
N THR A 640 -29.62 11.65 29.64
CA THR A 640 -28.90 11.30 28.42
C THR A 640 -28.08 10.03 28.56
N ASP A 641 -27.47 9.79 29.72
CA ASP A 641 -26.65 8.61 29.97
C ASP A 641 -27.34 7.53 30.82
N GLY A 642 -28.50 7.85 31.39
CA GLY A 642 -29.41 6.91 32.04
C GLY A 642 -28.97 6.51 33.45
N ASP A 643 -28.26 7.37 34.15
CA ASP A 643 -27.66 7.10 35.46
C ASP A 643 -28.60 7.41 36.64
N GLY A 644 -29.68 8.16 36.37
CA GLY A 644 -30.69 8.56 37.35
C GLY A 644 -30.72 10.06 37.67
N LEU A 645 -29.74 10.83 37.22
CA LEU A 645 -29.74 12.30 37.19
C LEU A 645 -30.35 12.77 35.85
N SER A 646 -31.01 13.93 35.85
CA SER A 646 -31.61 14.48 34.60
C SER A 646 -30.67 15.48 33.97
N ASP A 647 -30.71 15.65 32.65
CA ASP A 647 -29.87 16.62 31.93
C ASP A 647 -29.99 18.04 32.49
N LEU A 648 -31.18 18.47 32.94
CA LEU A 648 -31.37 19.74 33.66
C LEU A 648 -30.43 19.95 34.86
N ILE A 649 -30.06 18.88 35.56
CA ILE A 649 -29.16 18.90 36.73
C ILE A 649 -27.69 18.93 36.27
N GLU A 650 -27.38 18.25 35.17
CA GLU A 650 -26.00 17.99 34.72
C GLU A 650 -25.56 18.84 33.53
N LEU A 651 -26.39 19.80 33.11
CA LEU A 651 -26.19 20.57 31.88
C LEU A 651 -24.93 21.44 31.86
N ASP A 652 -24.33 21.71 33.02
CA ASP A 652 -23.10 22.48 33.09
C ASP A 652 -21.91 21.66 32.52
N PRO A 653 -20.89 22.31 31.92
CA PRO A 653 -19.76 21.57 31.39
C PRO A 653 -19.00 20.83 32.50
N GLY A 654 -19.10 19.50 32.49
CA GLY A 654 -18.47 18.60 33.43
C GLY A 654 -16.99 18.87 33.63
N GLU A 655 -16.58 18.84 34.90
CA GLU A 655 -15.22 19.07 35.37
C GLU A 655 -14.94 18.08 36.49
N LEU A 656 -13.89 17.28 36.34
CA LEU A 656 -13.45 16.36 37.40
C LEU A 656 -12.89 17.15 38.58
N ALA A 657 -13.29 16.76 39.79
CA ALA A 657 -12.70 17.30 41.00
C ALA A 657 -11.24 16.87 41.12
N THR A 658 -10.41 17.76 41.65
CA THR A 658 -8.98 17.47 41.91
C THR A 658 -8.67 17.23 43.38
N ASP A 659 -9.59 17.64 44.24
CA ASP A 659 -9.66 17.32 45.65
C ASP A 659 -11.11 17.50 46.10
N ILE A 660 -11.46 16.92 47.24
CA ILE A 660 -12.82 16.93 47.74
C ILE A 660 -13.39 18.34 48.06
N ASN A 661 -12.55 19.38 48.14
CA ASN A 661 -13.01 20.74 48.38
C ASN A 661 -13.06 21.58 47.09
N ASP A 662 -12.90 20.95 45.92
CA ASP A 662 -12.98 21.60 44.63
C ASP A 662 -14.40 22.12 44.40
N PRO A 663 -14.66 23.44 44.34
CA PRO A 663 -16.01 23.96 44.14
C PRO A 663 -16.35 24.12 42.65
N THR A 664 -15.46 23.64 41.76
CA THR A 664 -15.57 23.81 40.31
C THR A 664 -15.90 22.52 39.57
N TYR A 665 -16.17 21.42 40.28
CA TYR A 665 -16.62 20.18 39.64
C TYR A 665 -18.07 20.28 39.17
N SER A 666 -18.40 19.41 38.22
CA SER A 666 -19.77 19.08 37.83
C SER A 666 -19.75 17.71 37.14
N PRO A 667 -20.78 16.87 37.33
CA PRO A 667 -20.90 15.60 36.62
C PRO A 667 -21.06 15.86 35.11
N PHE A 668 -20.81 14.82 34.33
CA PHE A 668 -20.88 14.86 32.88
C PHE A 668 -22.21 14.28 32.39
N VAL A 669 -23.10 15.12 31.86
CA VAL A 669 -24.43 14.75 31.32
C VAL A 669 -24.50 13.56 30.33
N ASN A 670 -23.38 13.14 29.73
CA ASN A 670 -23.32 11.99 28.82
C ASN A 670 -22.20 11.03 29.22
N SER A 671 -22.09 10.78 30.52
CA SER A 671 -21.17 9.82 31.14
C SER A 671 -21.74 9.40 32.48
N ALA A 672 -22.49 8.30 32.49
CA ALA A 672 -23.17 7.76 33.67
C ALA A 672 -22.27 7.42 34.88
N ASP A 673 -20.96 7.57 34.73
CA ASP A 673 -19.89 7.36 35.71
C ASP A 673 -18.80 8.37 35.32
N SER A 674 -18.81 9.53 35.99
CA SER A 674 -18.08 10.72 35.59
C SER A 674 -16.58 10.60 35.83
N ASP A 675 -16.18 10.03 36.97
CA ASP A 675 -14.79 9.85 37.38
C ASP A 675 -14.21 8.46 37.07
N GLY A 676 -15.05 7.50 36.70
CA GLY A 676 -14.69 6.20 36.16
C GLY A 676 -14.32 5.17 37.22
N ASP A 677 -14.84 5.30 38.43
CA ASP A 677 -14.55 4.41 39.56
C ASP A 677 -15.42 3.14 39.57
N GLY A 678 -16.51 3.14 38.81
CA GLY A 678 -17.44 2.02 38.65
C GLY A 678 -18.77 2.14 39.40
N ILE A 679 -19.01 3.24 40.12
CA ILE A 679 -20.31 3.66 40.65
C ILE A 679 -20.93 4.65 39.64
N LEU A 680 -22.27 4.72 39.58
CA LEU A 680 -22.94 5.67 38.70
C LEU A 680 -23.20 6.98 39.44
N ASP A 681 -23.10 8.15 38.81
CA ASP A 681 -23.21 9.44 39.50
C ASP A 681 -24.57 9.59 40.23
N GLY A 682 -25.66 9.12 39.60
CA GLY A 682 -26.98 9.04 40.22
C GLY A 682 -27.11 8.02 41.38
N ASP A 683 -26.19 7.07 41.49
CA ASP A 683 -26.04 6.20 42.66
C ASP A 683 -25.20 6.89 43.76
N GLU A 684 -24.22 7.70 43.41
CA GLU A 684 -23.42 8.47 44.36
C GLU A 684 -24.24 9.60 45.02
N SER A 685 -25.06 10.31 44.22
CA SER A 685 -26.03 11.30 44.68
C SER A 685 -27.34 10.63 45.15
N THR A 686 -27.37 10.17 46.40
CA THR A 686 -28.50 9.40 46.94
C THR A 686 -29.83 10.18 46.97
N ASP A 687 -29.79 11.51 47.08
CA ASP A 687 -30.97 12.36 47.05
C ASP A 687 -31.32 12.95 45.66
N GLY A 688 -30.42 12.76 44.68
CA GLY A 688 -30.59 13.07 43.27
C GLY A 688 -30.53 14.56 42.92
N ASP A 689 -29.84 15.38 43.72
CA ASP A 689 -29.63 16.80 43.42
C ASP A 689 -28.27 17.11 42.78
N ALA A 690 -27.41 16.10 42.62
CA ALA A 690 -26.03 16.18 42.13
C ALA A 690 -25.14 17.19 42.88
N GLU A 691 -25.54 17.57 44.08
CA GLU A 691 -24.69 18.27 45.04
C GLU A 691 -24.17 17.26 46.04
N TRP A 692 -22.85 17.17 46.21
CA TRP A 692 -22.29 16.38 47.29
C TRP A 692 -22.52 17.08 48.64
N ASP A 693 -23.34 16.46 49.50
CA ASP A 693 -23.73 17.01 50.80
C ASP A 693 -22.57 16.88 51.83
N TYR A 694 -21.72 17.91 51.87
CA TYR A 694 -20.59 18.02 52.81
C TYR A 694 -21.07 18.11 54.28
N ASP A 695 -20.86 17.07 55.09
CA ASP A 695 -20.62 17.27 56.53
C ASP A 695 -19.63 16.33 57.24
N GLN A 696 -19.26 15.16 56.70
CA GLN A 696 -18.15 14.36 57.25
C GLN A 696 -17.57 13.37 56.22
N ILE A 697 -16.36 13.63 55.71
CA ILE A 697 -15.47 12.58 55.23
C ILE A 697 -14.82 11.97 56.46
N GLY A 698 -14.73 10.66 56.48
CA GLY A 698 -14.23 9.91 57.59
C GLY A 698 -12.71 9.90 57.66
N SER A 699 -12.25 9.93 58.91
CA SER A 699 -10.92 9.52 59.30
C SER A 699 -11.03 9.01 60.72
N THR A 700 -10.17 8.08 61.13
CA THR A 700 -10.16 7.41 62.44
C THR A 700 -11.31 7.81 63.42
N GLY A 701 -12.45 7.12 63.33
CA GLY A 701 -13.56 7.16 64.29
C GLY A 701 -14.84 7.85 63.79
N THR A 702 -15.12 7.79 62.49
CA THR A 702 -16.27 8.41 61.81
C THR A 702 -16.93 7.43 60.82
N THR A 703 -18.03 7.79 60.15
CA THR A 703 -18.79 6.83 59.32
C THR A 703 -19.28 7.41 57.98
N GLY A 704 -18.90 8.63 57.61
CA GLY A 704 -19.38 9.28 56.39
C GLY A 704 -20.85 9.76 56.39
N SER A 705 -21.24 10.49 55.34
CA SER A 705 -22.64 10.89 55.03
C SER A 705 -23.42 9.82 54.24
N GLY A 706 -22.72 8.88 53.61
CA GLY A 706 -23.28 7.83 52.74
C GLY A 706 -23.38 8.21 51.26
N GLU A 707 -22.94 9.42 50.88
CA GLU A 707 -22.78 9.89 49.50
C GLU A 707 -21.30 10.06 49.19
N THR A 708 -20.86 9.50 48.07
CA THR A 708 -19.53 9.66 47.50
C THR A 708 -19.51 10.83 46.53
N HIS A 709 -18.33 11.23 46.11
CA HIS A 709 -18.16 12.43 45.30
C HIS A 709 -18.19 12.09 43.81
N LEU A 710 -19.27 12.50 43.14
CA LEU A 710 -19.60 12.22 41.72
C LEU A 710 -18.45 12.40 40.70
N CYS A 711 -17.50 13.28 40.99
CA CYS A 711 -16.40 13.62 40.08
C CYS A 711 -14.99 13.38 40.65
N LEU A 712 -14.86 12.64 41.76
CA LEU A 712 -13.61 12.31 42.43
C LEU A 712 -13.64 10.84 42.85
N ALA A 713 -12.97 10.01 42.05
CA ALA A 713 -13.00 8.55 42.19
C ALA A 713 -12.53 8.00 43.56
N ASP A 714 -11.94 8.82 44.42
CA ASP A 714 -11.36 8.44 45.72
C ASP A 714 -11.73 9.57 46.68
N THR A 715 -12.90 9.43 47.30
CA THR A 715 -13.57 10.50 48.05
C THR A 715 -12.84 10.82 49.35
N ASP A 716 -12.34 9.82 50.06
CA ASP A 716 -11.61 9.98 51.31
C ASP A 716 -10.09 10.13 51.14
N GLY A 717 -9.55 9.79 49.97
CA GLY A 717 -8.18 9.99 49.58
C GLY A 717 -7.22 8.95 50.14
N ASP A 718 -7.71 7.77 50.53
CA ASP A 718 -6.95 6.68 51.13
C ASP A 718 -6.11 5.91 50.08
N GLY A 719 -6.49 6.00 48.81
CA GLY A 719 -5.81 5.40 47.67
C GLY A 719 -6.50 4.18 47.04
N LEU A 720 -7.61 3.71 47.61
CA LEU A 720 -8.63 2.92 46.92
C LEU A 720 -9.66 3.86 46.31
N THR A 721 -10.30 3.44 45.23
CA THR A 721 -11.43 4.21 44.67
C THR A 721 -12.73 3.81 45.34
N ASP A 722 -13.72 4.70 45.39
CA ASP A 722 -14.99 4.43 46.08
C ASP A 722 -15.65 3.15 45.51
N GLY A 723 -15.62 2.98 44.18
CA GLY A 723 -16.07 1.76 43.50
C GLY A 723 -15.22 0.50 43.75
N GLU A 724 -13.92 0.64 44.08
CA GLU A 724 -13.08 -0.49 44.52
C GLU A 724 -13.51 -0.95 45.92
N GLU A 725 -13.78 0.00 46.81
CA GLU A 725 -14.19 -0.26 48.18
C GLU A 725 -15.60 -0.83 48.25
N GLU A 726 -16.55 -0.27 47.50
CA GLU A 726 -17.89 -0.85 47.38
C GLU A 726 -17.85 -2.28 46.82
N ALA A 727 -16.92 -2.58 45.92
CA ALA A 727 -16.75 -3.92 45.39
C ALA A 727 -16.15 -4.89 46.43
N LEU A 728 -15.30 -4.40 47.33
CA LEU A 728 -14.64 -5.19 48.37
C LEU A 728 -15.53 -5.41 49.59
N PHE A 729 -16.13 -4.34 50.10
CA PHE A 729 -16.81 -4.30 51.40
C PHE A 729 -18.34 -4.20 51.25
N GLY A 730 -18.81 -3.67 50.12
CA GLY A 730 -20.21 -3.41 49.85
C GLY A 730 -20.58 -1.93 50.00
N ARG A 731 -21.61 -1.51 49.26
CA ARG A 731 -22.13 -0.13 49.26
C ARG A 731 -22.72 0.30 50.61
N GLY A 732 -22.34 1.50 51.04
CA GLY A 732 -22.86 2.19 52.23
C GLY A 732 -22.32 1.65 53.55
N GLU A 733 -23.10 1.78 54.64
CA GLU A 733 -22.67 1.36 55.98
C GLU A 733 -22.42 -0.15 56.08
N VAL A 734 -21.19 -0.55 56.45
CA VAL A 734 -20.76 -1.93 56.73
C VAL A 734 -20.44 -2.14 58.22
N GLU A 735 -20.49 -3.38 58.71
CA GLU A 735 -20.05 -3.70 60.08
C GLU A 735 -18.53 -3.83 60.12
N VAL A 736 -17.88 -3.20 61.11
CA VAL A 736 -16.42 -3.19 61.30
C VAL A 736 -16.04 -3.60 62.72
N HIS A 737 -14.90 -4.26 62.84
CA HIS A 737 -14.25 -4.60 64.09
C HIS A 737 -13.19 -3.54 64.39
N SER A 738 -13.62 -2.49 65.09
CA SER A 738 -12.78 -1.31 65.39
C SER A 738 -12.66 -1.04 66.89
N SER A 739 -11.60 -0.33 67.26
CA SER A 739 -11.42 0.19 68.63
C SER A 739 -12.28 1.43 68.96
N LEU A 740 -12.77 2.15 67.94
CA LEU A 740 -13.54 3.41 68.06
C LEU A 740 -14.99 3.31 67.53
N GLY A 741 -15.30 2.33 66.69
CA GLY A 741 -16.60 2.17 66.00
C GLY A 741 -17.10 0.73 65.92
N THR A 742 -18.28 0.55 65.29
CA THR A 742 -18.81 -0.78 64.91
C THR A 742 -19.45 -0.80 63.53
N ILE A 743 -19.56 0.38 62.91
CA ILE A 743 -20.01 0.56 61.54
C ILE A 743 -19.11 1.62 60.92
N THR A 744 -18.84 1.50 59.63
CA THR A 744 -18.17 2.53 58.82
C THR A 744 -18.76 2.55 57.41
N THR A 745 -18.48 3.58 56.63
CA THR A 745 -18.72 3.60 55.19
C THR A 745 -17.34 3.66 54.55
N PRO A 746 -16.79 2.54 54.04
CA PRO A 746 -15.38 2.44 53.65
C PRO A 746 -14.97 3.53 52.65
N ALA A 747 -15.77 3.71 51.59
CA ALA A 747 -15.59 4.78 50.58
C ALA A 747 -15.62 6.23 51.12
N LEU A 748 -15.84 6.41 52.42
CA LEU A 748 -15.86 7.69 53.10
C LEU A 748 -15.04 7.62 54.39
N ASP A 749 -14.11 6.68 54.59
CA ASP A 749 -13.35 6.52 55.83
C ASP A 749 -11.95 5.94 55.59
N ASP A 750 -10.93 6.81 55.66
CA ASP A 750 -9.55 6.54 55.24
C ASP A 750 -8.75 5.45 56.02
N ASP A 751 -9.38 4.82 57.01
CA ASP A 751 -8.88 3.82 57.96
C ASP A 751 -10.12 3.22 58.65
N SER A 752 -10.77 2.27 57.96
CA SER A 752 -12.10 1.76 58.28
C SER A 752 -12.20 1.15 59.68
N ASP A 753 -11.16 0.47 60.15
CA ASP A 753 -11.11 -0.22 61.44
C ASP A 753 -10.38 0.55 62.57
N ASP A 754 -9.84 1.72 62.24
CA ASP A 754 -9.17 2.67 63.12
C ASP A 754 -7.88 2.14 63.78
N ASP A 755 -7.17 1.21 63.14
CA ASP A 755 -5.93 0.64 63.68
C ASP A 755 -4.71 1.55 63.41
N GLY A 756 -4.76 2.37 62.36
CA GLY A 756 -3.70 3.26 61.93
C GLY A 756 -3.05 2.93 60.59
N LEU A 757 -3.39 1.83 59.94
CA LEU A 757 -3.21 1.55 58.53
C LEU A 757 -4.42 2.11 57.76
N SER A 758 -4.23 2.57 56.52
CA SER A 758 -5.39 2.88 55.67
C SER A 758 -5.87 1.63 54.95
N ASP A 759 -7.12 1.62 54.50
CA ASP A 759 -7.71 0.48 53.77
C ASP A 759 -6.85 0.11 52.55
N TYR A 760 -6.26 1.09 51.86
CA TYR A 760 -5.25 0.86 50.82
C TYR A 760 -3.98 0.15 51.34
N GLU A 761 -3.39 0.59 52.46
CA GLU A 761 -2.20 -0.05 53.02
C GLU A 761 -2.50 -1.50 53.39
N GLU A 762 -3.68 -1.74 53.93
CA GLU A 762 -4.15 -3.05 54.33
C GLU A 762 -4.40 -3.96 53.14
N GLN A 763 -5.19 -3.49 52.18
CA GLN A 763 -5.54 -4.30 51.04
C GLN A 763 -4.36 -4.55 50.08
N VAL A 764 -3.51 -3.54 49.87
CA VAL A 764 -2.49 -3.55 48.80
C VAL A 764 -1.09 -3.83 49.32
N VAL A 765 -0.76 -3.46 50.57
CA VAL A 765 0.61 -3.53 51.09
C VAL A 765 0.80 -4.66 52.09
N THR A 766 -0.08 -4.79 53.09
CA THR A 766 0.06 -5.76 54.20
C THR A 766 -0.79 -7.00 53.98
N HIS A 767 -1.88 -6.88 53.22
CA HIS A 767 -2.92 -7.89 53.01
C HIS A 767 -3.69 -8.29 54.27
N THR A 768 -3.81 -7.37 55.22
CA THR A 768 -4.68 -7.45 56.40
C THR A 768 -6.13 -7.14 56.04
N ASP A 769 -7.07 -7.45 56.93
CA ASP A 769 -8.50 -7.19 56.74
C ASP A 769 -8.81 -5.73 57.12
N PRO A 770 -9.14 -4.83 56.16
CA PRO A 770 -9.38 -3.42 56.45
C PRO A 770 -10.57 -3.14 57.39
N LEU A 771 -11.35 -4.18 57.70
CA LEU A 771 -12.48 -4.10 58.61
C LEU A 771 -12.20 -4.73 59.98
N ASP A 772 -10.95 -5.09 60.32
CA ASP A 772 -10.60 -5.73 61.59
C ASP A 772 -9.17 -5.38 62.07
N TYR A 773 -9.09 -4.57 63.13
CA TYR A 773 -7.83 -3.96 63.61
C TYR A 773 -6.72 -4.95 64.06
N ASP A 774 -7.05 -6.24 64.10
CA ASP A 774 -6.27 -7.39 64.62
C ASP A 774 -6.67 -8.63 63.81
N SER A 775 -6.15 -8.71 62.58
CA SER A 775 -6.61 -9.62 61.52
C SER A 775 -6.52 -11.11 61.86
N ASP A 776 -5.61 -11.49 62.75
CA ASP A 776 -5.38 -12.87 63.17
C ASP A 776 -5.87 -13.20 64.60
N ASP A 777 -6.50 -12.23 65.27
CA ASP A 777 -7.06 -12.30 66.62
C ASP A 777 -6.02 -12.66 67.70
N ASP A 778 -4.74 -12.33 67.50
CA ASP A 778 -3.68 -12.62 68.46
C ASP A 778 -3.59 -11.57 69.59
N GLY A 779 -4.07 -10.34 69.35
CA GLY A 779 -4.09 -9.26 70.34
C GLY A 779 -3.00 -8.19 70.18
N ILE A 780 -2.13 -8.31 69.18
CA ILE A 780 -1.36 -7.19 68.61
C ILE A 780 -2.23 -6.58 67.47
N TRP A 781 -2.12 -5.28 67.23
CA TRP A 781 -2.84 -4.66 66.10
C TRP A 781 -1.97 -4.76 64.87
N ASP A 782 -2.58 -4.89 63.69
CA ASP A 782 -1.88 -5.09 62.42
C ASP A 782 -0.79 -4.02 62.19
N VAL A 783 -1.09 -2.74 62.44
CA VAL A 783 -0.12 -1.64 62.35
C VAL A 783 1.09 -1.82 63.29
N ASN A 784 0.87 -2.43 64.45
CA ASN A 784 1.87 -2.62 65.50
C ASN A 784 2.74 -3.85 65.28
N GLU A 785 2.51 -4.60 64.21
CA GLU A 785 3.39 -5.68 63.79
C GLU A 785 4.40 -5.21 62.75
N LEU A 786 4.25 -3.95 62.32
CA LEU A 786 4.94 -3.35 61.20
C LEU A 786 5.76 -2.12 61.61
N VAL A 787 6.91 -1.95 60.97
CA VAL A 787 7.74 -0.74 61.05
C VAL A 787 7.61 0.03 59.74
N ALA A 788 7.05 1.24 59.80
CA ALA A 788 6.96 2.13 58.65
C ALA A 788 8.34 2.72 58.30
N THR A 789 8.91 2.28 57.17
CA THR A 789 10.28 2.58 56.73
C THR A 789 10.38 3.70 55.69
N GLY A 790 9.30 4.02 55.00
CA GLY A 790 9.26 5.00 53.91
C GLY A 790 7.84 5.33 53.44
N GLY A 791 7.73 6.21 52.45
CA GLY A 791 6.43 6.68 51.93
C GLY A 791 5.82 7.82 52.77
N SER A 792 4.56 8.13 52.46
CA SER A 792 3.69 9.04 53.21
C SER A 792 2.33 8.36 53.30
N TRP A 793 1.71 8.40 54.48
CA TRP A 793 0.33 7.97 54.64
C TRP A 793 -0.56 8.72 53.64
N PRO A 794 -1.53 8.06 52.98
CA PRO A 794 -2.00 6.67 53.19
C PRO A 794 -1.30 5.59 52.33
N ALA A 795 -0.04 5.78 51.92
CA ALA A 795 0.71 4.79 51.14
C ALA A 795 2.17 4.65 51.63
N ARG A 796 2.34 4.20 52.87
CA ARG A 796 3.63 3.93 53.51
C ARG A 796 4.22 2.59 53.04
N GLN A 797 5.49 2.42 53.35
CA GLN A 797 6.24 1.19 53.10
C GLN A 797 6.63 0.57 54.43
N PHE A 798 6.35 -0.71 54.59
CA PHE A 798 6.54 -1.41 55.86
C PHE A 798 7.66 -2.45 55.80
N TYR A 799 8.24 -2.68 56.97
CA TYR A 799 9.05 -3.85 57.28
C TYR A 799 8.30 -4.62 58.36
N GLN A 800 7.99 -5.89 58.09
CA GLN A 800 7.28 -6.79 58.98
C GLN A 800 8.19 -7.25 60.13
N VAL A 801 7.73 -7.13 61.37
CA VAL A 801 8.41 -7.63 62.57
C VAL A 801 7.82 -8.97 62.99
N SER A 802 6.49 -9.00 63.19
CA SER A 802 5.60 -10.18 63.24
C SER A 802 4.61 -10.12 62.06
N ASP A 803 4.02 -11.25 61.68
CA ASP A 803 3.07 -11.42 60.58
C ASP A 803 1.64 -11.17 61.04
N PRO A 804 0.96 -10.10 60.61
CA PRO A 804 -0.40 -9.77 61.07
C PRO A 804 -1.48 -10.73 60.58
N LEU A 805 -1.11 -11.78 59.87
CA LEU A 805 -2.00 -12.83 59.39
C LEU A 805 -1.70 -14.19 60.04
N ASP A 806 -0.75 -14.26 60.96
CA ASP A 806 -0.30 -15.50 61.59
C ASP A 806 0.03 -15.29 63.08
N PRO A 807 -0.79 -15.83 64.01
CA PRO A 807 -0.68 -15.52 65.45
C PRO A 807 0.53 -16.18 66.15
N ASP A 808 1.43 -16.78 65.38
CA ASP A 808 2.67 -17.50 65.76
C ASP A 808 3.62 -17.46 64.54
N THR A 809 4.20 -16.29 64.27
CA THR A 809 4.92 -15.94 63.02
C THR A 809 6.01 -16.94 62.63
N ASP A 810 6.68 -17.53 63.61
CA ASP A 810 7.80 -18.44 63.37
C ASP A 810 7.47 -19.92 63.63
N ASP A 811 6.20 -20.24 63.90
CA ASP A 811 5.64 -21.59 64.04
C ASP A 811 6.29 -22.40 65.18
N ASP A 812 6.74 -21.74 66.24
CA ASP A 812 7.52 -22.36 67.29
C ASP A 812 6.68 -22.85 68.49
N GLY A 813 5.43 -22.38 68.56
CA GLY A 813 4.43 -22.70 69.57
C GLY A 813 4.29 -21.67 70.68
N LEU A 814 4.95 -20.51 70.59
CA LEU A 814 4.75 -19.34 71.43
C LEU A 814 4.06 -18.24 70.58
N PRO A 815 2.86 -17.77 70.96
CA PRO A 815 2.17 -16.75 70.17
C PRO A 815 2.87 -15.39 70.18
N ASP A 816 2.71 -14.62 69.11
CA ASP A 816 3.44 -13.36 68.89
C ASP A 816 3.20 -12.35 70.01
N ASN A 817 1.95 -12.20 70.48
CA ASN A 817 1.61 -11.32 71.60
C ASN A 817 2.30 -11.64 72.95
N ILE A 818 2.93 -12.81 73.09
CA ILE A 818 3.75 -13.18 74.25
C ILE A 818 5.22 -12.83 74.00
N GLU A 819 5.70 -13.02 72.78
CA GLU A 819 7.09 -12.76 72.40
C GLU A 819 7.36 -11.27 72.19
N TYR A 820 6.35 -10.54 71.73
CA TYR A 820 6.47 -9.19 71.23
C TYR A 820 5.31 -8.29 71.67
N ASP A 821 5.64 -7.11 72.22
CA ASP A 821 4.64 -6.11 72.68
C ASP A 821 4.13 -5.20 71.53
N GLY A 822 4.57 -5.44 70.29
CA GLY A 822 4.32 -4.57 69.13
C GLY A 822 5.36 -3.44 68.94
N THR A 823 5.39 -2.87 67.74
CA THR A 823 6.31 -1.81 67.29
C THR A 823 5.98 -0.47 67.92
N GLY A 824 4.73 -0.30 68.38
CA GLY A 824 4.18 0.93 68.95
C GLY A 824 4.00 2.03 67.90
N LEU A 825 3.80 1.67 66.63
CA LEU A 825 3.46 2.59 65.56
C LEU A 825 2.09 3.24 65.82
N GLY A 826 1.11 2.42 66.22
CA GLY A 826 -0.27 2.79 66.56
C GLY A 826 -1.00 3.60 65.47
N THR A 827 -2.05 4.32 65.86
CA THR A 827 -2.89 5.17 64.98
C THR A 827 -2.17 6.42 64.42
N GLY A 828 -0.85 6.42 64.40
CA GLY A 828 -0.03 7.55 63.94
C GLY A 828 0.38 7.37 62.49
N HIS A 829 0.06 8.34 61.64
CA HIS A 829 0.32 8.30 60.19
C HIS A 829 1.82 8.54 59.82
N GLY A 830 2.72 8.41 60.81
CA GLY A 830 4.14 8.71 60.69
C GLY A 830 4.99 7.50 60.29
N LEU A 831 6.26 7.76 59.98
CA LEU A 831 7.28 6.71 59.83
C LEU A 831 7.90 6.38 61.20
N GLY A 832 8.28 5.13 61.41
CA GLY A 832 8.86 4.66 62.66
C GLY A 832 8.36 3.29 63.07
N GLY A 833 8.45 3.00 64.37
CA GLY A 833 8.25 1.67 64.94
C GLY A 833 9.54 1.17 65.59
N SER A 834 9.40 0.35 66.63
CA SER A 834 10.53 -0.26 67.34
C SER A 834 10.70 -1.70 66.89
N ASP A 835 11.81 -2.04 66.24
CA ASP A 835 12.13 -3.43 65.87
C ASP A 835 12.27 -4.32 67.11
N ASP A 836 12.01 -5.62 66.95
CA ASP A 836 12.20 -6.58 68.02
C ASP A 836 13.70 -6.74 68.33
N MET A 837 14.02 -6.57 69.61
CA MET A 837 15.39 -6.62 70.13
C MET A 837 15.48 -7.41 71.43
N VAL A 838 14.37 -8.00 71.88
CA VAL A 838 14.28 -8.76 73.13
C VAL A 838 14.08 -10.22 72.76
N CYS A 839 14.71 -11.13 73.49
CA CYS A 839 14.55 -12.57 73.27
C CYS A 839 13.47 -13.09 74.24
N PRO A 840 12.56 -13.99 73.82
CA PRO A 840 12.51 -14.67 72.50
C PRO A 840 12.11 -13.73 71.35
N TYR A 841 12.62 -14.01 70.15
CA TYR A 841 12.45 -13.16 68.97
C TYR A 841 11.31 -13.68 68.10
N VAL A 842 10.28 -12.87 67.88
CA VAL A 842 9.01 -13.27 67.22
C VAL A 842 9.14 -13.83 65.80
N ASN A 843 10.27 -13.63 65.13
CA ASN A 843 10.49 -14.11 63.76
C ASN A 843 11.65 -15.11 63.64
N ASN A 844 12.05 -15.73 64.75
CA ASN A 844 13.12 -16.70 64.77
C ASN A 844 12.85 -17.82 65.79
N PRO A 845 12.48 -19.03 65.30
CA PRO A 845 11.88 -20.08 66.13
C PRO A 845 12.89 -20.82 67.01
N ASP A 846 14.10 -20.29 67.17
CA ASP A 846 15.21 -20.78 67.99
C ASP A 846 16.15 -19.58 68.23
N SER A 847 15.77 -18.69 69.14
CA SER A 847 16.42 -17.41 69.40
C SER A 847 17.89 -17.53 69.75
N ASP A 848 18.27 -18.57 70.48
CA ASP A 848 19.65 -18.79 70.93
C ASP A 848 20.46 -19.76 70.04
N ASN A 849 19.81 -20.34 69.03
CA ASN A 849 20.35 -21.29 68.04
C ASN A 849 20.92 -22.57 68.67
N ASP A 850 20.28 -23.10 69.72
CA ASP A 850 20.70 -24.34 70.39
C ASP A 850 20.02 -25.61 69.86
N GLY A 851 18.99 -25.45 69.03
CA GLY A 851 18.23 -26.51 68.38
C GLY A 851 16.95 -26.94 69.09
N LEU A 852 16.52 -26.23 70.14
CA LEU A 852 15.16 -26.26 70.69
C LEU A 852 14.37 -25.04 70.21
N LEU A 853 13.06 -25.19 70.09
CA LEU A 853 12.17 -24.06 69.77
C LEU A 853 11.89 -23.26 71.04
N ASP A 854 11.74 -21.94 70.94
CA ASP A 854 11.55 -21.05 72.09
C ASP A 854 10.23 -21.41 72.81
N GLY A 855 9.14 -21.66 72.08
CA GLY A 855 7.87 -22.17 72.65
C GLY A 855 7.98 -23.55 73.33
N TYR A 856 9.00 -24.36 73.03
CA TYR A 856 9.29 -25.59 73.78
C TYR A 856 10.08 -25.30 75.07
N GLU A 857 10.94 -24.29 75.06
CA GLU A 857 11.69 -23.83 76.22
C GLU A 857 10.79 -23.09 77.22
N ASP A 858 9.86 -22.27 76.75
CA ASP A 858 8.77 -21.67 77.52
C ASP A 858 7.50 -22.53 77.51
N ALA A 859 7.58 -23.67 78.19
CA ALA A 859 6.46 -24.60 78.30
C ALA A 859 5.21 -24.04 79.02
N ASN A 860 5.26 -22.83 79.60
CA ASN A 860 4.10 -22.20 80.23
C ASN A 860 3.62 -20.92 79.54
N GLN A 861 4.21 -20.55 78.41
CA GLN A 861 3.79 -19.47 77.52
C GLN A 861 3.55 -18.16 78.29
N ASP A 862 4.55 -17.75 79.08
CA ASP A 862 4.54 -16.47 79.81
C ASP A 862 5.68 -15.51 79.43
N GLY A 863 6.44 -15.83 78.37
CA GLY A 863 7.55 -15.03 77.84
C GLY A 863 8.74 -15.01 78.79
#